data_AF-A0A517ZHK7-F1
#
_entry.id   AF-A0A517ZHK7-F1
#
_cell.length_a   1.000
_cell.length_b   1.000
_cell.length_c   1.000
_cell.angle_alpha   90.00
_cell.angle_beta   90.00
_cell.angle_gamma   90.00
#
_symmetry.space_group_name_H-M   'P 1'
#
loop_
_entity.id
_entity.type
_entity.pdbx_description
1 polymer ?
#
loop_
_entity_poly.entity_id
_entity_poly.type
_entity_poly.pdbx_seq_one_letter_code
_entity_poly.pdbx_strand_id
1 'polypeptide(L)'
;MAILALSLSSVPSILLAALGLGFVIFIHELGHFAVAKWCDVNVERFSIGFGPVIWSRTWGETEYALSLIPFGGYVKMLGQDDMDPSQETDEDLAEDPRSYTAKSVPQRMAIISAGVIMNLLTSVLFFLFAFKLGVEFTPAVVGYTRPGDPAWVAGLRTGDEFTQVNGRTGRPLRFIDLRQEIALSSGDVHVKGIRRIYDGVKMTEEDFTTTLVPKTGDIIPTVGVAPSLGMRLPQAAEGEEATVTIPGTAAAKSTPPFEGGDEIVKIDEVDISGYADLQNVLARRRGQEVTFTVKRGKKGETPTTHEIKTPPNYFHTLGLKMDIGPITAIQQGSPATTAQPPLAVDDKITHIISETDGEREVGADLNALELPDYLATLHGQEIKIRVKRSTSGQEESIECTITPDDRPGWTETPTGPSIPLTIPAIGIGYQVMPLVLKVEEGSPAFGEVNRGGKPSFIKSIEFFPPITQEAKPIIFDNKSEDPINWAFAFWAMQQHPEAEVVLQISEQDSGQEYTTKKLAPQPRDQMGSEWYLPIRGIPLNMLTERRKAATYGESLSLAYNRTKSSLLEIYLTLRNLATGRVSPKALRGPLGIAETAYHFSEKGLGDLLWFLGLLSVSLAVLNFLPIPVLDGGHMVFLIWEGIRGKPASERVMIAANYVGLCFVLCLMLWVLSLDIFMHLLGWWKM
;
A
#
# COMPACT_ATOMS: atom_id res chain seq x y z
N MET A 1 -3.14 28.25 -3.66
CA MET A 1 -3.71 29.33 -2.82
C MET A 1 -4.83 28.75 -1.94
N ALA A 2 -4.51 27.83 -1.06
CA ALA A 2 -5.39 27.32 -0.01
C ALA A 2 -4.56 27.38 1.29
N ILE A 3 -4.20 28.60 1.70
CA ILE A 3 -3.68 28.81 3.04
C ILE A 3 -4.89 28.66 3.94
N LEU A 4 -4.96 27.54 4.67
CA LEU A 4 -5.60 27.41 5.97
C LEU A 4 -6.75 28.40 6.20
N ALA A 5 -7.93 28.06 5.68
CA ALA A 5 -9.14 28.45 6.39
C ALA A 5 -9.10 27.65 7.71
N LEU A 6 -8.36 28.16 8.70
CA LEU A 6 -8.41 27.67 10.08
C LEU A 6 -9.84 27.87 10.55
N SER A 7 -10.68 26.85 10.36
CA SER A 7 -11.98 26.82 11.00
C SER A 7 -11.73 26.85 12.51
N LEU A 8 -12.57 27.57 13.27
CA LEU A 8 -12.46 27.57 14.74
C LEU A 8 -12.51 26.14 15.31
N SER A 9 -13.13 25.19 14.59
CA SER A 9 -13.18 23.76 14.90
C SER A 9 -11.84 23.04 14.80
N SER A 10 -10.87 23.53 14.01
CA SER A 10 -9.55 22.90 13.84
C SER A 10 -8.55 23.24 14.93
N VAL A 11 -8.76 24.35 15.66
CA VAL A 11 -7.82 24.86 16.67
C VAL A 11 -7.51 23.84 17.78
N PRO A 12 -8.50 23.12 18.37
CA PRO A 12 -8.22 22.13 19.40
C PRO A 12 -7.32 20.99 18.92
N SER A 13 -7.55 20.51 17.70
CA SER A 13 -6.77 19.43 17.06
C SER A 13 -5.31 19.87 16.83
N ILE A 14 -5.11 21.10 16.32
CA ILE A 14 -3.76 21.66 16.13
C ILE A 14 -3.03 21.80 17.47
N LEU A 15 -3.68 22.35 18.49
CA LEU A 15 -3.08 22.48 19.82
C LEU A 15 -2.72 21.12 20.40
N LEU A 16 -3.61 20.13 20.28
CA LEU A 16 -3.37 18.78 20.75
C LEU A 16 -2.20 18.11 20.01
N ALA A 17 -2.11 18.29 18.70
CA ALA A 17 -0.98 17.80 17.89
C ALA A 17 0.34 18.46 18.31
N ALA A 18 0.37 19.79 18.46
CA ALA A 18 1.55 20.53 18.90
C ALA A 18 2.00 20.13 20.32
N LEU A 19 1.06 19.99 21.25
CA LEU A 19 1.34 19.50 22.60
C LEU A 19 1.87 18.06 22.58
N GLY A 20 1.29 17.19 21.75
CA GLY A 20 1.75 15.82 21.58
C GLY A 20 3.19 15.73 21.07
N LEU A 21 3.51 16.46 20.00
CA LEU A 21 4.87 16.52 19.43
C LEU A 21 5.88 17.10 20.44
N GLY A 22 5.54 18.21 21.08
CA GLY A 22 6.37 18.82 22.13
C GLY A 22 6.59 17.89 23.33
N PHE A 23 5.58 17.09 23.67
CA PHE A 23 5.68 16.12 24.76
C PHE A 23 6.64 14.97 24.44
N VAL A 24 6.70 14.48 23.19
CA VAL A 24 7.69 13.45 22.80
C VAL A 24 9.12 13.98 22.97
N ILE A 25 9.37 15.19 22.47
CA ILE A 25 10.66 15.87 22.60
C ILE A 25 11.01 16.07 24.08
N PHE A 26 10.08 16.61 24.86
CA PHE A 26 10.29 16.84 26.30
C PHE A 26 10.71 15.57 27.04
N ILE A 27 10.07 14.42 26.77
CA ILE A 27 10.40 13.16 27.45
C ILE A 27 11.78 12.63 27.04
N HIS A 28 12.19 12.85 25.79
CA HIS A 28 13.55 12.53 25.34
C HIS A 28 14.59 13.33 26.15
N GLU A 29 14.46 14.66 26.20
CA GLU A 29 15.35 15.53 26.97
C GLU A 29 15.32 15.21 28.46
N LEU A 30 14.13 14.89 28.99
CA LEU A 30 13.96 14.49 30.39
C LEU A 30 14.77 13.23 30.72
N GLY A 31 14.96 12.33 29.77
CA GLY A 31 15.81 11.14 29.92
C GLY A 31 17.25 11.53 30.23
N HIS A 32 17.87 12.34 29.36
CA HIS A 32 19.23 12.84 29.57
C HIS A 32 19.34 13.60 30.90
N PHE A 33 18.40 14.52 31.15
CA PHE A 33 18.36 15.31 32.37
C PHE A 33 18.30 14.45 33.64
N ALA A 34 17.38 13.48 33.69
CA ALA A 34 17.17 12.66 34.88
C ALA A 34 18.38 11.79 35.20
N VAL A 35 19.00 11.18 34.20
CA VAL A 35 20.19 10.35 34.39
C VAL A 35 21.44 11.19 34.67
N ALA A 36 21.56 12.39 34.07
CA ALA A 36 22.63 13.33 34.38
C ALA A 36 22.58 13.76 35.85
N LYS A 37 21.41 14.18 36.34
CA LYS A 37 21.22 14.52 37.77
C LYS A 37 21.48 13.31 38.67
N TRP A 38 21.05 12.11 38.27
CA TRP A 38 21.33 10.89 39.04
C TRP A 38 22.84 10.55 39.11
N CYS A 39 23.60 10.87 38.07
CA CYS A 39 25.06 10.74 38.05
C CYS A 39 25.80 11.93 38.71
N ASP A 40 25.07 12.84 39.36
CA ASP A 40 25.59 14.08 39.94
C ASP A 40 26.35 14.96 38.92
N VAL A 41 25.77 15.11 37.73
CA VAL A 41 26.22 16.08 36.73
C VAL A 41 25.45 17.39 36.92
N ASN A 42 26.16 18.52 36.91
CA ASN A 42 25.51 19.82 36.92
C ASN A 42 24.84 20.08 35.57
N VAL A 43 23.57 20.47 35.59
CA VAL A 43 22.79 20.79 34.39
C VAL A 43 22.45 22.26 34.46
N GLU A 44 23.04 23.04 33.57
CA GLU A 44 22.89 24.49 33.54
C GLU A 44 21.53 24.88 32.98
N ARG A 45 21.08 24.18 31.93
CA ARG A 45 19.82 24.51 31.25
C ARG A 45 19.10 23.27 30.75
N PHE A 46 17.79 23.28 30.94
CA PHE A 46 16.84 22.37 30.29
C PHE A 46 15.93 23.21 29.39
N SER A 47 16.07 23.08 28.07
CA SER A 47 15.32 23.89 27.10
C SER A 47 14.38 23.03 26.27
N ILE A 48 13.12 23.45 26.16
CA ILE A 48 12.20 22.98 25.13
C ILE A 48 12.21 24.00 24.00
N GLY A 49 12.60 23.56 22.81
CA GLY A 49 12.80 24.39 21.63
C GLY A 49 14.20 24.98 21.50
N PHE A 50 14.42 25.62 20.34
CA PHE A 50 15.66 26.33 20.00
C PHE A 50 15.42 27.83 19.79
N GLY A 51 16.52 28.60 19.75
CA GLY A 51 16.52 30.03 19.43
C GLY A 51 16.19 30.93 20.65
N PRO A 52 15.65 32.14 20.42
CA PRO A 52 15.36 33.09 21.49
C PRO A 52 14.41 32.50 22.53
N VAL A 53 14.79 32.65 23.80
CA VAL A 53 13.99 32.22 24.96
C VAL A 53 12.75 33.13 25.07
N ILE A 54 11.57 32.54 24.98
CA ILE A 54 10.30 33.25 25.21
C ILE A 54 10.07 33.39 26.72
N TRP A 55 10.39 32.34 27.46
CA TRP A 55 10.20 32.28 28.89
C TRP A 55 11.24 31.38 29.54
N SER A 56 11.86 31.80 30.64
CA SER A 56 12.67 30.92 31.47
C SER A 56 12.47 31.16 32.95
N ARG A 57 12.79 30.13 33.74
CA ARG A 57 12.80 30.18 35.20
C ARG A 57 13.91 29.29 35.73
N THR A 58 14.78 29.85 36.56
CA THR A 58 15.78 29.07 37.29
C THR A 58 15.15 28.46 38.53
N TRP A 59 15.33 27.15 38.70
CA TRP A 59 14.96 26.46 39.92
C TRP A 59 16.10 25.53 40.36
N GLY A 60 16.63 25.79 41.56
CA GLY A 60 17.88 25.19 42.01
C GLY A 60 19.05 25.74 41.18
N GLU A 61 19.82 24.84 40.58
CA GLU A 61 20.98 25.14 39.73
C GLU A 61 20.67 25.10 38.23
N THR A 62 19.44 24.74 37.85
CA THR A 62 19.04 24.54 36.44
C THR A 62 18.08 25.65 35.98
N GLU A 63 18.38 26.24 34.84
CA GLU A 63 17.47 27.12 34.10
C GLU A 63 16.51 26.28 33.24
N TYR A 64 15.21 26.39 33.49
CA TYR A 64 14.18 25.80 32.64
C TYR A 64 13.72 26.83 31.63
N ALA A 65 13.92 26.58 30.34
CA ALA A 65 13.65 27.52 29.26
C ALA A 65 12.63 26.96 28.25
N LEU A 66 11.78 27.84 27.75
CA LEU A 66 10.89 27.62 26.62
C LEU A 66 11.29 28.59 25.50
N SER A 67 11.71 28.05 24.37
CA SER A 67 12.28 28.82 23.25
C SER A 67 11.31 28.90 22.07
N LEU A 68 11.54 29.88 21.18
CA LEU A 68 10.61 30.22 20.09
C LEU A 68 10.40 29.11 19.07
N ILE A 69 11.42 28.33 18.76
CA ILE A 69 11.36 27.30 17.73
C ILE A 69 11.01 25.96 18.39
N PRO A 70 9.80 25.39 18.21
CA PRO A 70 9.35 24.21 18.96
C PRO A 70 9.88 22.87 18.42
N PHE A 71 10.75 22.88 17.42
CA PHE A 71 11.22 21.69 16.69
C PHE A 71 12.45 21.02 17.31
N GLY A 72 12.44 20.80 18.63
CA GLY A 72 13.47 20.08 19.36
C GLY A 72 13.64 20.61 20.79
N GLY A 73 14.72 20.24 21.44
CA GLY A 73 15.08 20.64 22.79
C GLY A 73 16.55 20.34 23.02
N TYR A 74 17.08 20.74 24.17
CA TYR A 74 18.43 20.34 24.57
C TYR A 74 18.59 20.43 26.09
N VAL A 75 19.52 19.62 26.62
CA VAL A 75 19.97 19.63 28.01
C VAL A 75 21.43 20.06 28.04
N LYS A 76 21.68 21.31 28.45
CA LYS A 76 23.05 21.82 28.59
C LYS A 76 23.67 21.33 29.89
N MET A 77 24.68 20.47 29.77
CA MET A 77 25.40 19.89 30.90
C MET A 77 26.74 20.62 31.09
N LEU A 78 27.20 20.73 32.34
CA LEU A 78 28.51 21.28 32.61
C LEU A 78 29.57 20.40 31.93
N GLY A 79 30.42 20.98 31.07
CA GLY A 79 31.43 20.26 30.30
C GLY A 79 30.95 19.55 29.02
N GLN A 80 29.70 19.72 28.59
CA GLN A 80 29.22 19.29 27.26
C GLN A 80 28.21 20.31 26.70
N ASP A 81 28.54 20.93 25.56
CA ASP A 81 27.64 21.86 24.85
C ASP A 81 27.44 21.40 23.40
N ASP A 82 26.26 20.86 23.11
CA ASP A 82 25.90 20.36 21.79
C ASP A 82 25.71 21.49 20.74
N MET A 83 25.56 22.75 21.17
CA MET A 83 25.39 23.91 20.28
C MET A 83 26.69 24.65 20.00
N ASP A 84 27.64 24.62 20.93
CA ASP A 84 28.98 25.18 20.78
C ASP A 84 30.06 24.17 21.19
N PRO A 85 30.50 23.29 20.26
CA PRO A 85 31.52 22.28 20.55
C PRO A 85 32.87 22.86 20.99
N SER A 86 33.08 24.17 20.83
CA SER A 86 34.30 24.84 21.28
C SER A 86 34.32 25.11 22.79
N GLN A 87 33.16 25.10 23.47
CA GLN A 87 33.04 25.30 24.91
C GLN A 87 33.33 24.02 25.73
N GLU A 88 33.46 22.84 25.09
CA GLU A 88 33.87 21.58 25.75
C GLU A 88 35.34 21.61 26.24
N THR A 89 36.06 22.71 26.01
CA THR A 89 37.53 22.80 26.06
C THR A 89 38.10 23.61 27.22
N ASP A 90 37.24 24.12 28.12
CA ASP A 90 37.70 24.83 29.31
C ASP A 90 38.26 23.79 30.32
N GLU A 91 39.58 23.69 30.44
CA GLU A 91 40.26 22.73 31.34
C GLU A 91 39.74 22.86 32.79
N ASP A 92 39.44 24.08 33.23
CA ASP A 92 38.85 24.38 34.53
C ASP A 92 37.42 23.78 34.71
N LEU A 93 36.65 23.67 33.62
CA LEU A 93 35.31 23.04 33.62
C LEU A 93 35.40 21.51 33.52
N ALA A 94 36.46 20.96 32.93
CA ALA A 94 36.69 19.52 32.86
C ALA A 94 37.19 18.93 34.20
N GLU A 95 37.83 19.75 35.05
CA GLU A 95 38.27 19.35 36.39
C GLU A 95 37.16 19.33 37.45
N ASP A 96 36.00 19.95 37.20
CA ASP A 96 34.86 19.89 38.13
C ASP A 96 34.34 18.44 38.24
N PRO A 97 34.29 17.82 39.44
CA PRO A 97 33.75 16.47 39.63
C PRO A 97 32.28 16.30 39.19
N ARG A 98 31.53 17.40 39.08
CA ARG A 98 30.14 17.46 38.58
C ARG A 98 30.06 17.79 37.08
N SER A 99 31.19 17.88 36.40
CA SER A 99 31.28 17.97 34.94
C SER A 99 30.96 16.62 34.28
N TYR A 100 30.36 16.67 33.10
CA TYR A 100 30.06 15.50 32.29
C TYR A 100 31.35 14.75 31.88
N THR A 101 32.37 15.49 31.43
CA THR A 101 33.67 14.93 31.00
C THR A 101 34.47 14.30 32.13
N ALA A 102 34.22 14.69 33.39
CA ALA A 102 34.81 14.08 34.57
C ALA A 102 34.20 12.71 34.95
N LYS A 103 33.00 12.38 34.45
CA LYS A 103 32.32 11.11 34.77
C LYS A 103 32.94 9.93 34.03
N SER A 104 32.79 8.73 34.60
CA SER A 104 33.26 7.49 33.97
C SER A 104 32.51 7.20 32.66
N VAL A 105 33.18 6.50 31.73
CA VAL A 105 32.59 6.11 30.44
C VAL A 105 31.21 5.44 30.59
N PRO A 106 30.98 4.48 31.52
CA PRO A 106 29.65 3.89 31.69
C PRO A 106 28.58 4.88 32.15
N GLN A 107 28.93 5.87 32.99
CA GLN A 107 27.99 6.92 33.42
C GLN A 107 27.61 7.82 32.24
N ARG A 108 28.60 8.25 31.44
CA ARG A 108 28.35 9.04 30.22
C ARG A 108 27.50 8.28 29.20
N MET A 109 27.81 6.99 28.98
CA MET A 109 27.01 6.11 28.11
C MET A 109 25.57 5.99 28.61
N ALA A 110 25.36 5.89 29.93
CA ALA A 110 24.02 5.83 30.51
C ALA A 110 23.24 7.14 30.30
N ILE A 111 23.89 8.30 30.46
CA ILE A 111 23.28 9.62 30.23
C ILE A 111 22.83 9.77 28.77
N ILE A 112 23.70 9.47 27.80
CA ILE A 112 23.36 9.58 26.38
C ILE A 112 22.31 8.54 25.96
N SER A 113 22.39 7.31 26.48
CA SER A 113 21.37 6.29 26.15
C SER A 113 20.01 6.61 26.73
N ALA A 114 19.92 7.46 27.76
CA ALA A 114 18.70 7.73 28.49
C ALA A 114 17.60 8.33 27.61
N GLY A 115 17.93 9.28 26.73
CA GLY A 115 16.96 9.86 25.80
C GLY A 115 16.37 8.84 24.83
N VAL A 116 17.22 7.99 24.24
CA VAL A 116 16.80 6.89 23.36
C VAL A 116 15.91 5.88 24.08
N ILE A 117 16.32 5.45 25.29
CA ILE A 117 15.56 4.51 26.11
C ILE A 117 14.21 5.10 26.52
N MET A 118 14.17 6.38 26.91
CA MET A 118 12.92 7.06 27.28
C MET A 118 11.95 7.15 26.10
N ASN A 119 12.43 7.38 24.89
CA ASN A 119 11.58 7.33 23.69
C ASN A 119 11.00 5.91 23.48
N LEU A 120 11.80 4.85 23.64
CA LEU A 120 11.27 3.49 23.54
C LEU A 120 10.21 3.20 24.61
N LEU A 121 10.44 3.59 25.87
CA LEU A 121 9.46 3.45 26.96
C LEU A 121 8.17 4.25 26.68
N THR A 122 8.33 5.48 26.18
CA THR A 122 7.21 6.36 25.83
C THR A 122 6.39 5.81 24.68
N SER A 123 7.04 5.19 23.69
CA SER A 123 6.32 4.50 22.62
C SER A 123 5.43 3.37 23.13
N VAL A 124 5.93 2.55 24.08
CA VAL A 124 5.15 1.48 24.70
C VAL A 124 3.97 2.07 25.47
N LEU A 125 4.19 3.15 26.22
CA LEU A 125 3.14 3.85 26.95
C LEU A 125 2.05 4.39 26.02
N PHE A 126 2.44 5.06 24.94
CA PHE A 126 1.50 5.60 23.95
C PHE A 126 0.72 4.51 23.25
N PHE A 127 1.36 3.44 22.78
CA PHE A 127 0.65 2.32 22.17
C PHE A 127 -0.29 1.64 23.17
N LEU A 128 0.13 1.49 24.43
CA LEU A 128 -0.71 0.91 25.48
C LEU A 128 -2.00 1.71 25.65
N PHE A 129 -1.93 3.03 25.74
CA PHE A 129 -3.11 3.88 25.84
C PHE A 129 -3.91 3.96 24.54
N ALA A 130 -3.25 3.97 23.38
CA ALA A 130 -3.90 3.92 22.09
C ALA A 130 -4.77 2.66 21.96
N PHE A 131 -4.21 1.47 22.24
CA PHE A 131 -4.97 0.21 22.25
C PHE A 131 -6.09 0.19 23.29
N LYS A 132 -5.95 0.93 24.40
CA LYS A 132 -7.05 1.11 25.37
C LYS A 132 -8.16 2.02 24.90
N LEU A 133 -7.85 3.07 24.14
CA LEU A 133 -8.85 3.95 23.53
C LEU A 133 -9.47 3.34 22.26
N GLY A 134 -8.80 2.33 21.71
CA GLY A 134 -9.19 1.59 20.53
C GLY A 134 -8.65 2.25 19.27
N VAL A 135 -7.88 1.49 18.50
CA VAL A 135 -7.21 1.93 17.26
C VAL A 135 -7.73 1.16 16.06
N GLU A 136 -7.72 1.80 14.91
CA GLU A 136 -7.99 1.13 13.64
C GLU A 136 -6.79 0.29 13.22
N PHE A 137 -7.05 -0.92 12.74
CA PHE A 137 -6.03 -1.78 12.12
C PHE A 137 -6.61 -2.44 10.88
N THR A 138 -5.73 -2.88 9.98
CA THR A 138 -6.10 -3.64 8.78
C THR A 138 -6.06 -5.13 9.11
N PRO A 139 -7.18 -5.85 9.07
CA PRO A 139 -7.20 -7.30 9.32
C PRO A 139 -6.50 -8.06 8.20
N ALA A 140 -6.03 -9.27 8.50
CA ALA A 140 -5.37 -10.16 7.55
C ALA A 140 -6.39 -10.87 6.63
N VAL A 141 -7.19 -10.08 5.92
CA VAL A 141 -8.13 -10.56 4.90
C VAL A 141 -7.55 -10.26 3.52
N VAL A 142 -7.51 -11.27 2.66
CA VAL A 142 -7.01 -11.15 1.29
C VAL A 142 -7.97 -10.30 0.46
N GLY A 143 -7.52 -9.15 -0.01
CA GLY A 143 -8.25 -8.32 -0.97
C GLY A 143 -7.95 -8.64 -2.42
N TYR A 144 -6.74 -9.13 -2.65
CA TYR A 144 -6.21 -9.45 -3.96
C TYR A 144 -5.02 -10.38 -3.81
N THR A 145 -4.91 -11.36 -4.71
CA THR A 145 -3.74 -12.20 -4.90
C THR A 145 -3.17 -11.92 -6.28
N ARG A 146 -1.88 -11.61 -6.37
CA ARG A 146 -1.20 -11.36 -7.65
C ARG A 146 -1.07 -12.68 -8.43
N PRO A 147 -1.67 -12.80 -9.62
CA PRO A 147 -1.53 -13.97 -10.48
C PRO A 147 -0.06 -14.35 -10.72
N GLY A 148 0.26 -15.63 -10.56
CA GLY A 148 1.63 -16.17 -10.66
C GLY A 148 2.49 -16.07 -9.40
N ASP A 149 2.13 -15.23 -8.43
CA ASP A 149 2.84 -15.17 -7.15
C ASP A 149 2.43 -16.32 -6.20
N PRO A 150 3.24 -16.62 -5.16
CA PRO A 150 3.06 -17.79 -4.30
C PRO A 150 1.67 -17.96 -3.72
N ALA A 151 0.99 -16.89 -3.30
CA ALA A 151 -0.36 -16.96 -2.75
C ALA A 151 -1.40 -17.40 -3.79
N TRP A 152 -1.34 -16.83 -5.00
CA TRP A 152 -2.26 -17.18 -6.07
C TRP A 152 -2.04 -18.63 -6.52
N VAL A 153 -0.76 -19.02 -6.71
CA VAL A 153 -0.39 -20.40 -7.05
C VAL A 153 -0.87 -21.39 -5.99
N ALA A 154 -0.80 -21.02 -4.72
CA ALA A 154 -1.24 -21.85 -3.59
C ALA A 154 -2.77 -21.94 -3.42
N GLY A 155 -3.57 -21.35 -4.32
CA GLY A 155 -5.02 -21.46 -4.26
C GLY A 155 -5.72 -20.39 -3.41
N LEU A 156 -5.00 -19.38 -2.91
CA LEU A 156 -5.61 -18.30 -2.11
C LEU A 156 -6.50 -17.41 -2.99
N ARG A 157 -7.56 -16.88 -2.39
CA ARG A 157 -8.62 -16.13 -3.07
C ARG A 157 -8.96 -14.86 -2.30
N THR A 158 -9.53 -13.88 -3.01
CA THR A 158 -10.13 -12.69 -2.37
C THR A 158 -11.18 -13.14 -1.35
N GLY A 159 -11.10 -12.59 -0.14
CA GLY A 159 -11.97 -12.93 0.99
C GLY A 159 -11.39 -13.94 1.97
N ASP A 160 -10.29 -14.62 1.62
CA ASP A 160 -9.63 -15.52 2.56
C ASP A 160 -9.15 -14.74 3.79
N GLU A 161 -9.65 -15.09 4.96
CA GLU A 161 -9.24 -14.51 6.24
C GLU A 161 -8.18 -15.39 6.90
N PHE A 162 -6.98 -14.87 7.10
CA PHE A 162 -5.95 -15.59 7.84
C PHE A 162 -6.23 -15.57 9.33
N THR A 163 -6.30 -16.76 9.92
CA THR A 163 -6.49 -16.96 11.36
C THR A 163 -5.19 -17.35 12.07
N GLN A 164 -4.21 -17.86 11.32
CA GLN A 164 -2.90 -18.27 11.81
C GLN A 164 -1.82 -18.13 10.72
N VAL A 165 -0.60 -17.75 11.12
CA VAL A 165 0.61 -17.75 10.27
C VAL A 165 1.82 -18.25 11.08
N ASN A 166 2.57 -19.24 10.60
CA ASN A 166 3.78 -19.80 11.23
C ASN A 166 3.66 -20.10 12.74
N GLY A 167 2.50 -20.55 13.19
CA GLY A 167 2.23 -20.81 14.60
C GLY A 167 1.73 -19.59 15.38
N ARG A 168 1.88 -18.36 14.89
CA ARG A 168 1.27 -17.16 15.48
C ARG A 168 -0.24 -17.25 15.36
N THR A 169 -0.89 -17.37 16.51
CA THR A 169 -2.35 -17.43 16.66
C THR A 169 -2.88 -16.14 17.31
N GLY A 170 -4.11 -15.77 16.98
CA GLY A 170 -4.86 -14.73 17.68
C GLY A 170 -5.77 -13.98 16.74
N ARG A 171 -7.07 -13.99 17.00
CA ARG A 171 -8.03 -13.20 16.23
C ARG A 171 -8.25 -11.81 16.86
N PRO A 172 -8.38 -10.77 16.04
CA PRO A 172 -8.06 -10.72 14.61
C PRO A 172 -6.55 -10.64 14.37
N LEU A 173 -6.05 -11.44 13.42
CA LEU A 173 -4.67 -11.34 12.92
C LEU A 173 -4.60 -10.10 12.01
N ARG A 174 -3.55 -9.29 12.14
CA ARG A 174 -3.43 -8.06 11.34
C ARG A 174 -2.64 -8.34 10.08
N PHE A 175 -2.93 -7.62 9.01
CA PHE A 175 -2.19 -7.75 7.75
C PHE A 175 -0.69 -7.47 7.93
N ILE A 176 -0.34 -6.56 8.84
CA ILE A 176 1.07 -6.28 9.16
C ILE A 176 1.76 -7.47 9.87
N ASP A 177 1.04 -8.23 10.69
CA ASP A 177 1.58 -9.43 11.33
C ASP A 177 1.90 -10.49 10.27
N LEU A 178 0.99 -10.68 9.30
CA LEU A 178 1.23 -11.56 8.14
C LEU A 178 2.49 -11.15 7.36
N ARG A 179 2.59 -9.86 6.98
CA ARG A 179 3.76 -9.35 6.26
C ARG A 179 5.06 -9.54 7.03
N GLN A 180 5.04 -9.33 8.34
CA GLN A 180 6.21 -9.50 9.19
C GLN A 180 6.66 -10.96 9.28
N GLU A 181 5.73 -11.89 9.46
CA GLU A 181 6.05 -13.32 9.52
C GLU A 181 6.59 -13.84 8.18
N ILE A 182 6.07 -13.34 7.05
CA ILE A 182 6.63 -13.62 5.72
C ILE A 182 8.04 -13.02 5.59
N ALA A 183 8.22 -11.76 5.99
CA ALA A 183 9.48 -11.04 5.87
C ALA A 183 10.62 -11.67 6.68
N LEU A 184 10.29 -12.26 7.83
CA LEU A 184 11.24 -12.91 8.74
C LEU A 184 11.39 -14.41 8.47
N SER A 185 10.55 -14.99 7.61
CA SER A 185 10.62 -16.40 7.28
C SER A 185 11.91 -16.70 6.51
N SER A 186 12.63 -17.73 6.94
CA SER A 186 13.78 -18.29 6.22
C SER A 186 13.38 -19.41 5.25
N GLY A 187 12.08 -19.69 5.12
CA GLY A 187 11.55 -20.75 4.26
C GLY A 187 10.03 -20.68 4.13
N ASP A 188 9.41 -21.84 4.07
CA ASP A 188 7.96 -22.00 3.91
C ASP A 188 7.17 -21.29 5.01
N VAL A 189 6.07 -20.66 4.61
CA VAL A 189 5.13 -19.97 5.48
C VAL A 189 3.84 -20.76 5.53
N HIS A 190 3.52 -21.33 6.68
CA HIS A 190 2.29 -22.09 6.89
C HIS A 190 1.17 -21.16 7.35
N VAL A 191 0.06 -21.15 6.62
CA VAL A 191 -1.11 -20.32 6.93
C VAL A 191 -2.36 -21.17 7.11
N LYS A 192 -3.22 -20.74 8.02
CA LYS A 192 -4.58 -21.25 8.17
C LYS A 192 -5.57 -20.11 8.14
N GLY A 193 -6.76 -20.38 7.64
CA GLY A 193 -7.77 -19.34 7.50
C GLY A 193 -9.16 -19.89 7.27
N ILE A 194 -10.09 -18.95 7.16
CA ILE A 194 -11.48 -19.22 6.78
C ILE A 194 -11.70 -18.60 5.40
N ARG A 195 -12.40 -19.33 4.54
CA ARG A 195 -12.87 -18.87 3.25
C ARG A 195 -14.39 -18.80 3.26
N ARG A 196 -14.94 -17.67 2.81
CA ARG A 196 -16.37 -17.50 2.54
C ARG A 196 -16.68 -17.77 1.07
N ILE A 197 -17.68 -18.59 0.81
CA ILE A 197 -18.07 -19.02 -0.54
C ILE A 197 -19.56 -18.70 -0.76
N TYR A 198 -19.85 -18.03 -1.89
CA TYR A 198 -21.21 -17.77 -2.35
C TYR A 198 -21.59 -18.73 -3.50
N ASP A 199 -22.54 -19.62 -3.26
CA ASP A 199 -23.03 -20.61 -4.24
C ASP A 199 -24.13 -20.04 -5.17
N GLY A 200 -24.42 -18.74 -5.09
CA GLY A 200 -25.53 -18.11 -5.82
C GLY A 200 -26.80 -17.98 -4.99
N VAL A 201 -26.94 -18.71 -3.89
CA VAL A 201 -28.12 -18.70 -3.01
C VAL A 201 -27.76 -18.26 -1.60
N LYS A 202 -26.65 -18.76 -1.04
CA LYS A 202 -26.24 -18.49 0.34
C LYS A 202 -24.72 -18.40 0.49
N MET A 203 -24.29 -17.81 1.60
CA MET A 203 -22.90 -17.81 2.04
C MET A 203 -22.60 -19.05 2.88
N THR A 204 -21.44 -19.65 2.66
CA THR A 204 -20.90 -20.77 3.46
C THR A 204 -19.45 -20.47 3.85
N GLU A 205 -18.97 -21.07 4.94
CA GLU A 205 -17.60 -20.91 5.43
C GLU A 205 -16.87 -22.26 5.43
N GLU A 206 -15.62 -22.26 4.98
CA GLU A 206 -14.76 -23.44 4.95
C GLU A 206 -13.38 -23.08 5.51
N ASP A 207 -12.81 -23.98 6.32
CA ASP A 207 -11.44 -23.84 6.79
C ASP A 207 -10.47 -24.23 5.66
N PHE A 208 -9.38 -23.48 5.54
CA PHE A 208 -8.27 -23.84 4.66
C PHE A 208 -6.94 -23.85 5.41
N THR A 209 -6.01 -24.67 4.92
CA THR A 209 -4.61 -24.66 5.31
C THR A 209 -3.77 -24.73 4.04
N THR A 210 -2.76 -23.87 3.94
CA THR A 210 -1.84 -23.91 2.81
C THR A 210 -0.43 -23.51 3.23
N THR A 211 0.53 -23.83 2.38
CA THR A 211 1.94 -23.48 2.56
C THR A 211 2.35 -22.56 1.42
N LEU A 212 2.89 -21.40 1.79
CA LEU A 212 3.35 -20.38 0.86
C LEU A 212 4.87 -20.42 0.84
N VAL A 213 5.46 -20.42 -0.35
CA VAL A 213 6.91 -20.30 -0.52
C VAL A 213 7.22 -18.85 -0.90
N PRO A 214 7.71 -18.01 0.02
CA PRO A 214 7.90 -16.59 -0.29
C PRO A 214 8.91 -16.36 -1.41
N LYS A 215 8.62 -15.40 -2.28
CA LYS A 215 9.55 -14.95 -3.32
C LYS A 215 10.65 -14.10 -2.67
N THR A 216 11.89 -14.56 -2.71
CA THR A 216 13.04 -13.92 -2.03
C THR A 216 13.84 -12.95 -2.92
N GLY A 217 13.44 -12.79 -4.19
CA GLY A 217 14.05 -11.82 -5.12
C GLY A 217 13.70 -10.35 -4.81
N ASP A 218 12.65 -10.12 -4.02
CA ASP A 218 12.24 -8.80 -3.57
C ASP A 218 13.00 -8.38 -2.30
N ILE A 219 12.97 -7.07 -2.00
CA ILE A 219 13.65 -6.46 -0.84
C ILE A 219 13.21 -7.09 0.50
N ILE A 220 11.93 -7.44 0.55
CA ILE A 220 11.28 -8.14 1.64
C ILE A 220 10.60 -9.32 0.96
N PRO A 221 10.80 -10.56 1.42
CA PRO A 221 10.08 -11.71 0.89
C PRO A 221 8.58 -11.42 0.82
N THR A 222 7.96 -11.72 -0.32
CA THR A 222 6.52 -11.51 -0.53
C THR A 222 5.85 -12.80 -0.99
N VAL A 223 4.53 -12.85 -0.81
CA VAL A 223 3.69 -13.94 -1.34
C VAL A 223 2.65 -13.43 -2.33
N GLY A 224 2.67 -12.13 -2.67
CA GLY A 224 1.72 -11.54 -3.63
C GLY A 224 0.30 -11.34 -3.11
N VAL A 225 0.12 -10.95 -1.83
CA VAL A 225 -1.19 -10.61 -1.25
C VAL A 225 -1.30 -9.13 -0.95
N ALA A 226 -2.49 -8.56 -1.13
CA ALA A 226 -2.86 -7.21 -0.71
C ALA A 226 -4.07 -7.24 0.25
N PRO A 227 -4.23 -6.25 1.14
CA PRO A 227 -5.34 -6.23 2.09
C PRO A 227 -6.68 -6.00 1.40
N SER A 228 -7.75 -6.51 2.01
CA SER A 228 -9.13 -6.32 1.54
C SER A 228 -9.57 -4.86 1.58
N LEU A 229 -10.49 -4.53 0.67
CA LEU A 229 -11.32 -3.33 0.77
C LEU A 229 -12.43 -3.56 1.79
N GLY A 230 -12.86 -2.48 2.44
CA GLY A 230 -14.04 -2.43 3.28
C GLY A 230 -15.27 -2.02 2.46
N MET A 231 -16.44 -1.97 3.09
CA MET A 231 -17.71 -1.67 2.42
C MET A 231 -18.10 -0.19 2.44
N ARG A 232 -17.19 0.68 2.88
CA ARG A 232 -17.43 2.11 3.00
C ARG A 232 -16.82 2.88 1.84
N LEU A 233 -17.62 3.72 1.20
CA LEU A 233 -17.17 4.62 0.15
C LEU A 233 -16.27 5.73 0.73
N PRO A 234 -15.31 6.25 -0.04
CA PRO A 234 -14.54 7.43 0.35
C PRO A 234 -15.45 8.60 0.73
N GLN A 235 -15.06 9.34 1.76
CA GLN A 235 -15.74 10.56 2.18
C GLN A 235 -14.74 11.71 2.09
N ALA A 236 -15.14 12.80 1.43
CA ALA A 236 -14.27 13.96 1.26
C ALA A 236 -14.04 14.67 2.59
N ALA A 237 -12.84 15.22 2.77
CA ALA A 237 -12.62 16.22 3.81
C ALA A 237 -13.41 17.51 3.48
N GLU A 238 -13.64 18.34 4.48
CA GLU A 238 -14.35 19.61 4.31
C GLU A 238 -13.61 20.52 3.31
N GLY A 239 -14.27 20.86 2.18
CA GLY A 239 -13.67 21.64 1.10
C GLY A 239 -13.02 20.82 -0.03
N GLU A 240 -13.10 19.49 0.02
CA GLU A 240 -12.66 18.59 -1.07
C GLU A 240 -13.86 17.88 -1.73
N GLU A 241 -13.72 17.50 -2.99
CA GLU A 241 -14.64 16.58 -3.66
C GLU A 241 -14.07 15.17 -3.60
N ALA A 242 -14.78 14.23 -2.99
CA ALA A 242 -14.44 12.82 -3.08
C ALA A 242 -15.04 12.23 -4.35
N THR A 243 -14.26 11.44 -5.07
CA THR A 243 -14.79 10.59 -6.13
C THR A 243 -15.62 9.48 -5.51
N VAL A 244 -16.94 9.68 -5.44
CA VAL A 244 -17.89 8.71 -4.87
C VAL A 244 -18.22 7.60 -5.87
N THR A 245 -18.16 7.89 -7.16
CA THR A 245 -18.35 6.93 -8.26
C THR A 245 -17.39 7.26 -9.40
N ILE A 246 -17.06 6.27 -10.23
CA ILE A 246 -16.23 6.48 -11.42
C ILE A 246 -17.12 7.04 -12.56
N PRO A 247 -16.82 8.22 -13.12
CA PRO A 247 -17.55 8.78 -14.27
C PRO A 247 -17.64 7.79 -15.44
N GLY A 248 -18.73 7.83 -16.20
CA GLY A 248 -19.03 6.90 -17.31
C GLY A 248 -19.46 5.48 -16.91
N THR A 249 -19.33 5.08 -15.64
CA THR A 249 -19.72 3.73 -15.17
C THR A 249 -21.19 3.64 -14.71
N ALA A 250 -21.66 2.43 -14.45
CA ALA A 250 -23.02 2.18 -13.95
C ALA A 250 -23.34 2.89 -12.61
N ALA A 251 -22.40 2.94 -11.66
CA ALA A 251 -22.62 3.59 -10.37
C ALA A 251 -22.86 5.10 -10.51
N ALA A 252 -22.22 5.77 -11.48
CA ALA A 252 -22.48 7.18 -11.77
C ALA A 252 -23.91 7.45 -12.30
N LYS A 253 -24.61 6.40 -12.76
CA LYS A 253 -25.99 6.44 -13.26
C LYS A 253 -27.00 5.93 -12.24
N SER A 254 -26.58 5.66 -10.99
CA SER A 254 -27.45 5.08 -9.97
C SER A 254 -28.52 6.07 -9.51
N THR A 255 -29.68 5.55 -9.10
CA THR A 255 -30.80 6.38 -8.60
C THR A 255 -31.35 5.83 -7.28
N PRO A 256 -31.35 6.62 -6.20
CA PRO A 256 -30.61 7.89 -6.00
C PRO A 256 -29.08 7.70 -6.14
N PRO A 257 -28.29 8.79 -6.26
CA PRO A 257 -26.83 8.68 -6.33
C PRO A 257 -26.24 8.15 -5.01
N PHE A 258 -25.11 7.45 -5.12
CA PHE A 258 -24.25 7.17 -3.97
C PHE A 258 -23.71 8.48 -3.36
N GLU A 259 -23.52 8.49 -2.04
CA GLU A 259 -22.95 9.60 -1.31
C GLU A 259 -21.67 9.19 -0.56
N GLY A 260 -20.79 10.16 -0.32
CA GLY A 260 -19.52 9.92 0.37
C GLY A 260 -19.76 9.41 1.80
N GLY A 261 -19.10 8.30 2.15
CA GLY A 261 -19.24 7.64 3.43
C GLY A 261 -20.38 6.62 3.54
N ASP A 262 -21.14 6.39 2.46
CA ASP A 262 -22.09 5.29 2.37
C ASP A 262 -21.40 3.95 2.67
N GLU A 263 -22.06 3.12 3.47
CA GLU A 263 -21.60 1.78 3.81
C GLU A 263 -22.53 0.73 3.19
N ILE A 264 -22.04 -0.04 2.24
CA ILE A 264 -22.80 -1.11 1.57
C ILE A 264 -23.02 -2.25 2.56
N VAL A 265 -24.29 -2.63 2.75
CA VAL A 265 -24.67 -3.72 3.66
C VAL A 265 -25.45 -4.84 2.97
N LYS A 266 -26.09 -4.58 1.83
CA LYS A 266 -26.90 -5.57 1.10
C LYS A 266 -26.91 -5.29 -0.40
N ILE A 267 -27.10 -6.34 -1.19
CA ILE A 267 -27.45 -6.24 -2.61
C ILE A 267 -28.69 -7.11 -2.88
N ASP A 268 -29.79 -6.44 -3.20
CA ASP A 268 -31.14 -7.00 -3.27
C ASP A 268 -31.49 -7.74 -1.97
N GLU A 269 -31.52 -9.07 -1.99
CA GLU A 269 -31.81 -9.92 -0.83
C GLU A 269 -30.58 -10.52 -0.14
N VAL A 270 -29.36 -10.22 -0.62
CA VAL A 270 -28.13 -10.83 -0.12
C VAL A 270 -27.37 -9.87 0.77
N ASP A 271 -27.15 -10.26 2.03
CA ASP A 271 -26.31 -9.53 2.97
C ASP A 271 -24.85 -9.56 2.52
N ILE A 272 -24.19 -8.39 2.54
CA ILE A 272 -22.81 -8.21 2.14
C ILE A 272 -21.99 -7.90 3.39
N SER A 273 -21.13 -8.85 3.81
CA SER A 273 -20.28 -8.66 4.99
C SER A 273 -18.84 -8.23 4.63
N GLY A 274 -18.45 -8.35 3.38
CA GLY A 274 -17.10 -8.02 2.94
C GLY A 274 -16.95 -7.91 1.42
N TYR A 275 -15.75 -7.55 0.99
CA TYR A 275 -15.47 -7.27 -0.41
C TYR A 275 -15.57 -8.49 -1.33
N ALA A 276 -15.21 -9.67 -0.85
CA ALA A 276 -15.40 -10.90 -1.61
C ALA A 276 -16.89 -11.19 -1.87
N ASP A 277 -17.76 -10.97 -0.88
CA ASP A 277 -19.21 -11.13 -1.03
C ASP A 277 -19.72 -10.18 -2.13
N LEU A 278 -19.32 -8.91 -2.06
CA LEU A 278 -19.65 -7.88 -3.06
C LEU A 278 -19.22 -8.31 -4.47
N GLN A 279 -17.96 -8.72 -4.64
CA GLN A 279 -17.43 -9.15 -5.94
C GLN A 279 -18.19 -10.36 -6.49
N ASN A 280 -18.42 -11.39 -5.66
CA ASN A 280 -19.09 -12.62 -6.08
C ASN A 280 -20.55 -12.38 -6.47
N VAL A 281 -21.29 -11.60 -5.67
CA VAL A 281 -22.70 -11.27 -5.96
C VAL A 281 -22.81 -10.47 -7.26
N LEU A 282 -21.99 -9.42 -7.42
CA LEU A 282 -22.01 -8.60 -8.63
C LEU A 282 -21.57 -9.37 -9.88
N ALA A 283 -20.59 -10.27 -9.76
CA ALA A 283 -20.15 -11.08 -10.88
C ALA A 283 -21.22 -12.07 -11.36
N ARG A 284 -22.04 -12.62 -10.46
CA ARG A 284 -23.17 -13.48 -10.81
C ARG A 284 -24.39 -12.69 -11.32
N ARG A 285 -24.54 -11.43 -10.91
CA ARG A 285 -25.61 -10.51 -11.35
C ARG A 285 -25.15 -9.47 -12.38
N ARG A 286 -24.06 -9.74 -13.11
CA ARG A 286 -23.40 -8.74 -13.98
C ARG A 286 -24.32 -8.09 -15.01
N GLY A 287 -25.24 -8.85 -15.61
CA GLY A 287 -26.22 -8.37 -16.59
C GLY A 287 -27.54 -7.88 -16.01
N GLN A 288 -27.68 -7.84 -14.67
CA GLN A 288 -28.93 -7.46 -14.00
C GLN A 288 -28.80 -6.07 -13.35
N GLU A 289 -29.90 -5.32 -13.33
CA GLU A 289 -30.04 -4.19 -12.41
C GLU A 289 -30.07 -4.72 -10.98
N VAL A 290 -29.35 -4.06 -10.08
CA VAL A 290 -29.26 -4.45 -8.68
C VAL A 290 -29.59 -3.26 -7.77
N THR A 291 -30.15 -3.55 -6.60
CA THR A 291 -30.46 -2.57 -5.57
C THR A 291 -29.46 -2.70 -4.42
N PHE A 292 -28.60 -1.70 -4.25
CA PHE A 292 -27.72 -1.61 -3.10
C PHE A 292 -28.48 -1.05 -1.91
N THR A 293 -28.42 -1.73 -0.77
CA THR A 293 -28.81 -1.15 0.50
C THR A 293 -27.57 -0.61 1.20
N VAL A 294 -27.59 0.69 1.52
CA VAL A 294 -26.47 1.38 2.18
C VAL A 294 -26.89 1.98 3.51
N LYS A 295 -25.99 1.97 4.48
CA LYS A 295 -26.10 2.76 5.71
C LYS A 295 -25.40 4.11 5.51
N ARG A 296 -26.12 5.18 5.80
CA ARG A 296 -25.67 6.57 5.65
C ARG A 296 -25.84 7.31 6.96
N GLY A 297 -24.83 8.03 7.41
CA GLY A 297 -24.93 8.83 8.62
C GLY A 297 -23.63 9.54 8.94
N LYS A 298 -23.73 10.74 9.54
CA LYS A 298 -22.56 11.48 10.01
C LYS A 298 -22.00 10.85 11.29
N LYS A 299 -20.73 11.09 11.57
CA LYS A 299 -20.06 10.65 12.80
C LYS A 299 -20.84 11.17 14.02
N GLY A 300 -21.43 10.26 14.80
CA GLY A 300 -22.22 10.59 16.01
C GLY A 300 -23.73 10.55 15.83
N GLU A 301 -24.25 10.33 14.62
CA GLU A 301 -25.67 10.15 14.34
C GLU A 301 -26.00 8.67 14.12
N THR A 302 -27.27 8.29 14.34
CA THR A 302 -27.74 6.93 14.01
C THR A 302 -27.84 6.82 12.48
N PRO A 303 -27.14 5.87 11.84
CA PRO A 303 -27.20 5.75 10.39
C PRO A 303 -28.60 5.40 9.91
N THR A 304 -29.08 6.07 8.86
CA THR A 304 -30.28 5.74 8.12
C THR A 304 -29.95 4.77 6.99
N THR A 305 -30.94 3.98 6.57
CA THR A 305 -30.80 3.02 5.48
C THR A 305 -31.39 3.60 4.20
N HIS A 306 -30.67 3.46 3.09
CA HIS A 306 -31.09 3.94 1.77
C HIS A 306 -30.94 2.81 0.74
N GLU A 307 -31.84 2.77 -0.23
CA GLU A 307 -31.77 1.86 -1.36
C GLU A 307 -31.36 2.63 -2.62
N ILE A 308 -30.39 2.09 -3.35
CA ILE A 308 -29.78 2.70 -4.54
C ILE A 308 -29.86 1.69 -5.69
N LYS A 309 -30.68 1.99 -6.70
CA LYS A 309 -30.79 1.16 -7.90
C LYS A 309 -29.65 1.48 -8.85
N THR A 310 -28.97 0.44 -9.31
CA THR A 310 -27.79 0.56 -10.17
C THR A 310 -27.90 -0.37 -11.38
N PRO A 311 -27.84 0.16 -12.61
CA PRO A 311 -27.98 -0.65 -13.82
C PRO A 311 -26.77 -1.59 -14.04
N PRO A 312 -26.85 -2.50 -15.02
CA PRO A 312 -25.70 -3.22 -15.51
C PRO A 312 -24.56 -2.31 -15.96
N ASN A 313 -23.32 -2.75 -15.78
CA ASN A 313 -22.11 -2.08 -16.25
C ASN A 313 -21.53 -2.86 -17.43
N TYR A 314 -21.12 -2.16 -18.47
CA TYR A 314 -20.60 -2.76 -19.70
C TYR A 314 -19.10 -2.52 -19.81
N PHE A 315 -18.39 -3.47 -20.43
CA PHE A 315 -17.03 -3.22 -20.87
C PHE A 315 -17.01 -2.12 -21.92
N HIS A 316 -16.10 -1.16 -21.77
CA HIS A 316 -15.79 -0.16 -22.78
C HIS A 316 -14.64 -0.68 -23.64
N THR A 317 -14.79 -0.61 -24.97
CA THR A 317 -13.81 -1.17 -25.90
C THR A 317 -13.59 -0.28 -27.11
N LEU A 318 -12.50 -0.55 -27.82
CA LEU A 318 -12.24 0.00 -29.14
C LEU A 318 -12.65 -0.95 -30.29
N GLY A 319 -13.16 -2.15 -29.97
CA GLY A 319 -13.45 -3.22 -30.93
C GLY A 319 -12.24 -3.99 -31.44
N LEU A 320 -11.14 -4.02 -30.68
CA LEU A 320 -9.92 -4.75 -31.05
C LEU A 320 -10.02 -6.21 -30.59
N LYS A 321 -9.83 -7.15 -31.53
CA LYS A 321 -9.65 -8.58 -31.24
C LYS A 321 -8.17 -8.89 -31.13
N MET A 322 -7.76 -9.30 -29.93
CA MET A 322 -6.36 -9.48 -29.56
C MET A 322 -5.95 -10.93 -29.65
N ASP A 323 -4.68 -11.16 -29.98
CA ASP A 323 -4.07 -12.48 -29.88
C ASP A 323 -3.87 -12.90 -28.41
N ILE A 324 -3.92 -14.19 -28.17
CA ILE A 324 -3.61 -14.79 -26.87
C ILE A 324 -2.12 -15.17 -26.81
N GLY A 325 -1.49 -14.84 -25.69
CA GLY A 325 -0.14 -15.29 -25.35
C GLY A 325 -0.13 -16.65 -24.66
N PRO A 326 1.05 -17.10 -24.21
CA PRO A 326 1.16 -18.35 -23.47
C PRO A 326 0.53 -18.26 -22.07
N ILE A 327 0.20 -19.41 -21.51
CA ILE A 327 -0.07 -19.59 -20.08
C ILE A 327 1.22 -19.28 -19.32
N THR A 328 1.15 -18.34 -18.37
CA THR A 328 2.31 -17.92 -17.56
C THR A 328 2.23 -18.41 -16.12
N ALA A 329 1.05 -18.81 -15.65
CA ALA A 329 0.85 -19.30 -14.30
C ALA A 329 -0.32 -20.28 -14.21
N ILE A 330 -0.22 -21.25 -13.32
CA ILE A 330 -1.29 -22.21 -13.03
C ILE A 330 -1.46 -22.33 -11.51
N GLN A 331 -2.72 -22.27 -11.05
CA GLN A 331 -3.09 -22.44 -9.65
C GLN A 331 -3.11 -23.91 -9.27
N GLN A 332 -2.51 -24.27 -8.15
CA GLN A 332 -2.48 -25.65 -7.65
C GLN A 332 -3.88 -26.13 -7.28
N GLY A 333 -4.21 -27.36 -7.68
CA GLY A 333 -5.53 -27.96 -7.44
C GLY A 333 -6.66 -27.39 -8.30
N SER A 334 -6.34 -26.58 -9.32
CA SER A 334 -7.33 -26.08 -10.28
C SER A 334 -7.69 -27.12 -11.35
N PRO A 335 -8.78 -26.92 -12.10
CA PRO A 335 -9.10 -27.74 -13.26
C PRO A 335 -7.96 -27.85 -14.29
N ALA A 336 -7.14 -26.81 -14.47
CA ALA A 336 -6.00 -26.87 -15.37
C ALA A 336 -4.95 -27.91 -14.96
N THR A 337 -4.73 -28.09 -13.66
CA THR A 337 -3.78 -29.11 -13.14
C THR A 337 -4.33 -30.53 -13.20
N THR A 338 -5.66 -30.69 -13.21
CA THR A 338 -6.36 -31.98 -13.20
C THR A 338 -6.88 -32.39 -14.58
N ALA A 339 -6.75 -31.52 -15.58
CA ALA A 339 -7.08 -31.79 -16.97
C ALA A 339 -6.32 -33.01 -17.52
N GLN A 340 -6.85 -33.60 -18.59
CA GLN A 340 -6.28 -34.80 -19.21
C GLN A 340 -5.96 -34.57 -20.70
N PRO A 341 -4.66 -34.43 -21.08
CA PRO A 341 -3.51 -34.21 -20.18
C PRO A 341 -3.56 -32.84 -19.48
N PRO A 342 -2.78 -32.62 -18.40
CA PRO A 342 -2.76 -31.33 -17.71
C PRO A 342 -2.30 -30.20 -18.61
N LEU A 343 -2.86 -29.00 -18.40
CA LEU A 343 -2.32 -27.78 -18.99
C LEU A 343 -0.98 -27.44 -18.34
N ALA A 344 -0.09 -26.81 -19.10
CA ALA A 344 1.25 -26.46 -18.69
C ALA A 344 1.53 -24.98 -18.91
N VAL A 345 2.47 -24.43 -18.15
CA VAL A 345 3.08 -23.12 -18.47
C VAL A 345 3.70 -23.22 -19.87
N ASP A 346 3.66 -22.10 -20.60
CA ASP A 346 4.06 -21.95 -22.01
C ASP A 346 3.10 -22.54 -23.05
N ASP A 347 2.02 -23.22 -22.64
CA ASP A 347 0.96 -23.60 -23.57
C ASP A 347 0.28 -22.36 -24.17
N LYS A 348 0.07 -22.33 -25.49
CA LYS A 348 -0.79 -21.35 -26.15
C LYS A 348 -2.14 -21.98 -26.47
N ILE A 349 -3.22 -21.48 -25.85
CA ILE A 349 -4.59 -21.93 -26.17
C ILE A 349 -4.94 -21.46 -27.59
N THR A 350 -5.45 -22.38 -28.40
CA THR A 350 -5.84 -22.10 -29.80
C THR A 350 -7.32 -22.28 -30.03
N HIS A 351 -7.94 -23.29 -29.41
CA HIS A 351 -9.36 -23.58 -29.60
C HIS A 351 -10.02 -24.00 -28.28
N ILE A 352 -11.29 -23.62 -28.14
CA ILE A 352 -12.20 -24.17 -27.14
C ILE A 352 -13.25 -25.00 -27.88
N ILE A 353 -13.46 -26.24 -27.44
CA ILE A 353 -14.39 -27.18 -28.06
C ILE A 353 -15.40 -27.58 -26.98
N SER A 354 -16.64 -27.18 -27.15
CA SER A 354 -17.76 -27.53 -26.27
C SER A 354 -18.89 -28.17 -27.06
N GLU A 355 -19.75 -28.93 -26.38
CA GLU A 355 -20.96 -29.48 -27.00
C GLU A 355 -21.95 -28.39 -27.43
N THR A 356 -21.98 -27.26 -26.69
CA THR A 356 -22.95 -26.18 -26.90
C THR A 356 -22.59 -25.27 -28.07
N ASP A 357 -21.32 -24.93 -28.23
CA ASP A 357 -20.86 -23.92 -29.22
C ASP A 357 -19.99 -24.51 -30.33
N GLY A 358 -19.74 -25.82 -30.28
CA GLY A 358 -18.81 -26.49 -31.19
C GLY A 358 -17.37 -26.04 -30.96
N GLU A 359 -16.61 -25.94 -32.04
CA GLU A 359 -15.21 -25.53 -32.03
C GLU A 359 -15.09 -24.03 -32.33
N ARG A 360 -14.39 -23.31 -31.44
CA ARG A 360 -14.20 -21.86 -31.52
C ARG A 360 -12.70 -21.54 -31.47
N GLU A 361 -12.19 -20.82 -32.46
CA GLU A 361 -10.80 -20.38 -32.49
C GLU A 361 -10.60 -19.13 -31.61
N VAL A 362 -9.58 -19.19 -30.74
CA VAL A 362 -9.18 -18.08 -29.87
C VAL A 362 -8.37 -17.06 -30.67
N GLY A 363 -8.75 -15.79 -30.58
CA GLY A 363 -8.20 -14.69 -31.38
C GLY A 363 -9.01 -14.38 -32.64
N ALA A 364 -9.84 -15.32 -33.11
CA ALA A 364 -10.73 -15.14 -34.26
C ALA A 364 -12.20 -15.13 -33.84
N ASP A 365 -12.73 -16.29 -33.42
CA ASP A 365 -14.13 -16.46 -33.00
C ASP A 365 -14.37 -15.98 -31.56
N LEU A 366 -13.35 -16.11 -30.71
CA LEU A 366 -13.36 -15.69 -29.31
C LEU A 366 -12.25 -14.67 -29.07
N ASN A 367 -12.58 -13.51 -28.51
CA ASN A 367 -11.56 -12.55 -28.13
C ASN A 367 -10.81 -13.07 -26.88
N ALA A 368 -9.48 -12.94 -26.86
CA ALA A 368 -8.67 -13.33 -25.71
C ALA A 368 -9.14 -12.67 -24.39
N LEU A 369 -9.71 -11.46 -24.45
CA LEU A 369 -10.25 -10.76 -23.28
C LEU A 369 -11.60 -11.31 -22.79
N GLU A 370 -12.35 -12.02 -23.64
CA GLU A 370 -13.68 -12.57 -23.32
C GLU A 370 -13.60 -13.99 -22.73
N LEU A 371 -12.45 -14.66 -22.87
CA LEU A 371 -12.22 -16.03 -22.36
C LEU A 371 -12.56 -16.24 -20.88
N PRO A 372 -12.23 -15.32 -19.95
CA PRO A 372 -12.55 -15.52 -18.53
C PRO A 372 -14.05 -15.71 -18.29
N ASP A 373 -14.89 -14.99 -19.02
CA ASP A 373 -16.34 -15.07 -18.89
C ASP A 373 -16.90 -16.25 -19.66
N TYR A 374 -16.40 -16.48 -20.89
CA TYR A 374 -16.85 -17.59 -21.72
C TYR A 374 -16.65 -18.94 -21.01
N LEU A 375 -15.46 -19.21 -20.48
CA LEU A 375 -15.19 -20.46 -19.77
C LEU A 375 -15.96 -20.58 -18.44
N ALA A 376 -16.29 -19.46 -17.78
CA ALA A 376 -17.15 -19.48 -16.60
C ALA A 376 -18.59 -19.90 -16.93
N THR A 377 -19.09 -19.62 -18.15
CA THR A 377 -20.42 -20.11 -18.58
C THR A 377 -20.47 -21.61 -18.85
N LEU A 378 -19.32 -22.26 -19.04
CA LEU A 378 -19.19 -23.70 -19.29
C LEU A 378 -18.91 -24.49 -18.00
N HIS A 379 -19.09 -23.90 -16.82
CA HIS A 379 -18.83 -24.57 -15.55
C HIS A 379 -19.63 -25.86 -15.41
N GLY A 380 -19.00 -26.90 -14.86
CA GLY A 380 -19.61 -28.23 -14.70
C GLY A 380 -19.80 -29.01 -16.01
N GLN A 381 -19.49 -28.44 -17.17
CA GLN A 381 -19.51 -29.13 -18.46
C GLN A 381 -18.10 -29.61 -18.80
N GLU A 382 -17.97 -30.85 -19.27
CA GLU A 382 -16.70 -31.34 -19.80
C GLU A 382 -16.46 -30.74 -21.19
N ILE A 383 -15.31 -30.09 -21.36
CA ILE A 383 -14.91 -29.43 -22.60
C ILE A 383 -13.51 -29.87 -23.00
N LYS A 384 -13.12 -29.61 -24.24
CA LYS A 384 -11.73 -29.79 -24.70
C LYS A 384 -11.11 -28.43 -25.02
N ILE A 385 -9.89 -28.23 -24.53
CA ILE A 385 -9.06 -27.07 -24.84
C ILE A 385 -7.89 -27.54 -25.69
N ARG A 386 -7.81 -27.04 -26.92
CA ARG A 386 -6.66 -27.34 -27.80
C ARG A 386 -5.56 -26.31 -27.58
N VAL A 387 -4.37 -26.79 -27.22
CA VAL A 387 -3.18 -25.97 -27.01
C VAL A 387 -2.09 -26.31 -28.02
N LYS A 388 -1.23 -25.33 -28.31
CA LYS A 388 0.10 -25.54 -28.86
C LYS A 388 1.11 -25.59 -27.72
N ARG A 389 1.85 -26.68 -27.64
CA ARG A 389 2.89 -26.91 -26.64
C ARG A 389 4.24 -27.10 -27.32
N SER A 390 5.26 -26.37 -26.87
CA SER A 390 6.63 -26.58 -27.32
C SER A 390 7.32 -27.59 -26.41
N THR A 391 7.63 -28.78 -26.92
CA THR A 391 8.44 -29.78 -26.22
C THR A 391 9.73 -30.03 -26.99
N SER A 392 10.88 -29.81 -26.35
CA SER A 392 12.20 -29.98 -26.98
C SER A 392 12.39 -29.23 -28.31
N GLY A 393 11.71 -28.09 -28.48
CA GLY A 393 11.77 -27.26 -29.70
C GLY A 393 10.85 -27.70 -30.84
N GLN A 394 10.02 -28.74 -30.65
CA GLN A 394 8.94 -29.11 -31.57
C GLN A 394 7.60 -28.63 -31.02
N GLU A 395 6.80 -27.97 -31.87
CA GLU A 395 5.43 -27.59 -31.53
C GLU A 395 4.48 -28.75 -31.81
N GLU A 396 3.77 -29.18 -30.77
CA GLU A 396 2.72 -30.18 -30.87
C GLU A 396 1.36 -29.57 -30.51
N SER A 397 0.30 -30.07 -31.14
CA SER A 397 -1.07 -29.71 -30.80
C SER A 397 -1.67 -30.77 -29.90
N ILE A 398 -2.16 -30.34 -28.73
CA ILE A 398 -2.66 -31.22 -27.68
C ILE A 398 -4.09 -30.80 -27.32
N GLU A 399 -5.02 -31.76 -27.23
CA GLU A 399 -6.36 -31.52 -26.72
C GLU A 399 -6.44 -31.97 -25.26
N CYS A 400 -6.66 -31.01 -24.36
CA CYS A 400 -6.80 -31.23 -22.93
C CYS A 400 -8.29 -31.27 -22.56
N THR A 401 -8.75 -32.38 -21.99
CA THR A 401 -10.12 -32.50 -21.46
C THR A 401 -10.19 -31.91 -20.06
N ILE A 402 -11.14 -31.01 -19.81
CA ILE A 402 -11.23 -30.22 -18.59
C ILE A 402 -12.69 -29.89 -18.24
N THR A 403 -12.99 -29.78 -16.95
CA THR A 403 -14.29 -29.30 -16.47
C THR A 403 -14.08 -28.01 -15.69
N PRO A 404 -14.55 -26.84 -16.18
CA PRO A 404 -14.39 -25.58 -15.47
C PRO A 404 -15.17 -25.55 -14.14
N ASP A 405 -14.58 -24.91 -13.14
CA ASP A 405 -15.22 -24.61 -11.86
C ASP A 405 -16.23 -23.46 -11.98
N ASP A 406 -17.20 -23.41 -11.07
CA ASP A 406 -18.12 -22.27 -10.92
C ASP A 406 -17.41 -21.06 -10.28
N ARG A 407 -16.55 -20.42 -11.08
CA ARG A 407 -15.83 -19.20 -10.71
C ARG A 407 -16.02 -18.13 -11.79
N PRO A 408 -16.68 -17.01 -11.47
CA PRO A 408 -16.93 -15.96 -12.45
C PRO A 408 -15.63 -15.33 -13.01
N GLY A 409 -15.61 -15.07 -14.32
CA GLY A 409 -14.57 -14.28 -14.97
C GLY A 409 -14.55 -12.82 -14.52
N TRP A 410 -13.40 -12.16 -14.73
CA TRP A 410 -13.15 -10.75 -14.40
C TRP A 410 -13.33 -10.37 -12.91
N THR A 411 -13.20 -11.35 -12.01
CA THR A 411 -13.14 -11.13 -10.55
C THR A 411 -11.71 -10.85 -10.06
N GLU A 412 -10.71 -11.33 -10.79
CA GLU A 412 -9.27 -11.08 -10.57
C GLU A 412 -8.77 -10.12 -11.65
N THR A 413 -8.67 -8.83 -11.33
CA THR A 413 -8.37 -7.79 -12.32
C THR A 413 -6.85 -7.56 -12.45
N PRO A 414 -6.34 -7.21 -13.66
CA PRO A 414 -4.93 -6.95 -13.87
C PRO A 414 -4.58 -5.56 -13.34
N THR A 415 -4.24 -5.47 -12.05
CA THR A 415 -3.98 -4.20 -11.34
C THR A 415 -2.58 -3.63 -11.59
N GLY A 416 -1.73 -4.30 -12.38
CA GLY A 416 -0.38 -3.86 -12.70
C GLY A 416 0.06 -4.25 -14.12
N PRO A 417 1.08 -3.58 -14.68
CA PRO A 417 1.41 -3.65 -16.11
C PRO A 417 1.63 -5.06 -16.64
N SER A 418 2.42 -5.87 -15.95
CA SER A 418 2.84 -7.21 -16.42
C SER A 418 2.00 -8.34 -15.84
N ILE A 419 0.94 -8.00 -15.08
CA ILE A 419 0.10 -9.00 -14.43
C ILE A 419 -0.69 -9.76 -15.51
N PRO A 420 -0.64 -11.11 -15.55
CA PRO A 420 -1.40 -11.88 -16.51
C PRO A 420 -2.90 -11.75 -16.25
N LEU A 421 -3.70 -11.85 -17.31
CA LEU A 421 -5.15 -12.00 -17.18
C LEU A 421 -5.43 -13.43 -16.73
N THR A 422 -6.40 -13.64 -15.85
CA THR A 422 -6.70 -14.98 -15.35
C THR A 422 -8.01 -15.51 -15.89
N ILE A 423 -8.11 -16.85 -15.92
CA ILE A 423 -9.35 -17.58 -16.13
C ILE A 423 -9.64 -18.32 -14.82
N PRO A 424 -10.35 -17.70 -13.86
CA PRO A 424 -10.58 -18.29 -12.54
C PRO A 424 -11.24 -19.67 -12.60
N ALA A 425 -12.14 -19.89 -13.57
CA ALA A 425 -12.86 -21.15 -13.78
C ALA A 425 -11.95 -22.35 -14.07
N ILE A 426 -10.75 -22.14 -14.61
CA ILE A 426 -9.78 -23.23 -14.83
C ILE A 426 -8.46 -23.02 -14.08
N GLY A 427 -8.29 -21.88 -13.41
CA GLY A 427 -7.14 -21.55 -12.58
C GLY A 427 -5.84 -21.37 -13.34
N ILE A 428 -5.86 -20.60 -14.44
CA ILE A 428 -4.68 -20.21 -15.21
C ILE A 428 -4.54 -18.68 -15.29
N GLY A 429 -3.31 -18.21 -15.45
CA GLY A 429 -2.96 -16.85 -15.87
C GLY A 429 -2.28 -16.89 -17.24
N TYR A 430 -2.62 -15.95 -18.12
CA TYR A 430 -2.07 -15.86 -19.48
C TYR A 430 -1.85 -14.39 -19.89
N GLN A 431 -0.96 -14.20 -20.86
CA GLN A 431 -0.71 -12.88 -21.45
C GLN A 431 -1.72 -12.57 -22.54
N VAL A 432 -2.27 -11.36 -22.57
CA VAL A 432 -2.98 -10.84 -23.74
C VAL A 432 -1.98 -10.03 -24.53
N MET A 433 -1.68 -10.48 -25.75
CA MET A 433 -0.63 -9.86 -26.55
C MET A 433 -1.13 -8.53 -27.10
N PRO A 434 -0.26 -7.50 -27.22
CA PRO A 434 -0.59 -6.26 -27.92
C PRO A 434 -0.55 -6.47 -29.45
N LEU A 435 -1.06 -7.61 -29.94
CA LEU A 435 -1.19 -7.95 -31.36
C LEU A 435 -2.68 -8.01 -31.71
N VAL A 436 -3.10 -7.06 -32.54
CA VAL A 436 -4.47 -7.00 -33.07
C VAL A 436 -4.56 -7.96 -34.24
N LEU A 437 -5.44 -8.96 -34.15
CA LEU A 437 -5.71 -9.91 -35.22
C LEU A 437 -6.84 -9.43 -36.13
N LYS A 438 -7.85 -8.78 -35.54
CA LYS A 438 -9.01 -8.26 -36.26
C LYS A 438 -9.58 -7.04 -35.54
N VAL A 439 -10.23 -6.15 -36.31
CA VAL A 439 -10.98 -5.02 -35.76
C VAL A 439 -12.45 -5.21 -36.12
N GLU A 440 -13.33 -5.09 -35.13
CA GLU A 440 -14.78 -5.25 -35.29
C GLU A 440 -15.35 -4.12 -36.16
N GLU A 441 -16.23 -4.46 -37.10
CA GLU A 441 -16.86 -3.49 -37.99
C GLU A 441 -17.78 -2.55 -37.21
N GLY A 442 -17.74 -1.26 -37.53
CA GLY A 442 -18.50 -0.22 -36.80
C GLY A 442 -17.90 0.19 -35.45
N SER A 443 -16.81 -0.44 -35.00
CA SER A 443 -16.14 -0.07 -33.75
C SER A 443 -15.33 1.24 -33.85
N PRO A 444 -15.00 1.88 -32.71
CA PRO A 444 -14.18 3.10 -32.70
C PRO A 444 -12.85 2.98 -33.44
N ALA A 445 -12.18 1.81 -33.36
CA ALA A 445 -10.88 1.63 -34.00
C ALA A 445 -10.96 1.20 -35.48
N PHE A 446 -12.14 0.86 -36.01
CA PHE A 446 -12.25 0.23 -37.33
C PHE A 446 -11.59 1.08 -38.44
N GLY A 447 -11.93 2.36 -38.55
CA GLY A 447 -11.40 3.23 -39.61
C GLY A 447 -9.91 3.57 -39.49
N GLU A 448 -9.32 3.42 -38.30
CA GLU A 448 -7.97 3.91 -37.98
C GLU A 448 -6.96 2.75 -37.80
N VAL A 449 -7.43 1.56 -37.41
CA VAL A 449 -6.60 0.38 -37.13
C VAL A 449 -6.81 -0.75 -38.15
N ASN A 450 -7.98 -0.87 -38.80
CA ASN A 450 -8.22 -1.95 -39.76
C ASN A 450 -7.43 -1.72 -41.07
N ARG A 451 -6.26 -2.35 -41.21
CA ARG A 451 -5.39 -2.25 -42.39
C ARG A 451 -5.69 -3.34 -43.42
N GLY A 452 -6.95 -3.39 -43.86
CA GLY A 452 -7.43 -4.44 -44.78
C GLY A 452 -7.43 -5.84 -44.15
N GLY A 453 -7.69 -5.92 -42.84
CA GLY A 453 -7.70 -7.18 -42.08
C GLY A 453 -6.33 -7.75 -41.72
N LYS A 454 -5.24 -7.04 -42.02
CA LYS A 454 -3.88 -7.48 -41.63
C LYS A 454 -3.62 -7.26 -40.14
N PRO A 455 -2.89 -8.18 -39.47
CA PRO A 455 -2.53 -7.99 -38.08
C PRO A 455 -1.59 -6.80 -37.85
N SER A 456 -1.71 -6.17 -36.68
CA SER A 456 -0.88 -5.02 -36.30
C SER A 456 -0.52 -5.06 -34.81
N PHE A 457 0.71 -4.70 -34.48
CA PHE A 457 1.16 -4.55 -33.10
C PHE A 457 0.80 -3.18 -32.56
N ILE A 458 0.37 -3.11 -31.31
CA ILE A 458 0.24 -1.87 -30.55
C ILE A 458 1.55 -1.62 -29.82
N LYS A 459 2.17 -0.47 -30.12
CA LYS A 459 3.45 -0.03 -29.54
C LYS A 459 3.22 0.81 -28.29
N SER A 460 2.17 1.62 -28.28
CA SER A 460 1.75 2.36 -27.10
C SER A 460 0.26 2.73 -27.14
N ILE A 461 -0.27 3.02 -25.96
CA ILE A 461 -1.58 3.64 -25.77
C ILE A 461 -1.44 4.84 -24.82
N GLU A 462 -2.02 5.96 -25.21
CA GLU A 462 -2.07 7.20 -24.44
C GLU A 462 -3.50 7.50 -24.05
N PHE A 463 -3.75 7.73 -22.76
CA PHE A 463 -5.06 8.11 -22.24
C PHE A 463 -5.11 9.63 -22.03
N PHE A 464 -6.17 10.27 -22.51
CA PHE A 464 -6.42 11.69 -22.35
C PHE A 464 -7.66 11.90 -21.46
N PRO A 465 -7.48 12.05 -20.14
CA PRO A 465 -8.60 12.32 -19.24
C PRO A 465 -9.28 13.65 -19.60
N PRO A 466 -10.62 13.76 -19.46
CA PRO A 466 -11.35 14.98 -19.82
C PRO A 466 -10.86 16.24 -19.09
N ILE A 467 -10.37 16.09 -17.86
CA ILE A 467 -10.01 17.20 -16.97
C ILE A 467 -8.58 17.67 -17.19
N THR A 468 -7.59 16.78 -17.05
CA THR A 468 -6.17 17.15 -17.04
C THR A 468 -5.60 17.28 -18.45
N GLN A 469 -6.12 16.51 -19.41
CA GLN A 469 -5.56 16.31 -20.76
C GLN A 469 -4.08 15.88 -20.82
N GLU A 470 -3.43 15.64 -19.68
CA GLU A 470 -2.08 15.08 -19.61
C GLU A 470 -2.14 13.57 -19.86
N ALA A 471 -1.44 13.12 -20.90
CA ALA A 471 -1.32 11.71 -21.22
C ALA A 471 0.01 11.14 -20.70
N LYS A 472 -0.07 10.00 -20.02
CA LYS A 472 1.10 9.14 -19.76
C LYS A 472 0.99 7.91 -20.65
N PRO A 473 1.93 7.70 -21.59
CA PRO A 473 1.88 6.55 -22.48
C PRO A 473 2.16 5.26 -21.71
N ILE A 474 1.33 4.23 -21.94
CA ILE A 474 1.68 2.84 -21.66
C ILE A 474 2.40 2.32 -22.90
N ILE A 475 3.67 1.94 -22.75
CA ILE A 475 4.53 1.50 -23.85
C ILE A 475 4.70 -0.01 -23.79
N PHE A 476 4.34 -0.70 -24.88
CA PHE A 476 4.49 -2.14 -25.00
C PHE A 476 5.83 -2.49 -25.64
N ASP A 477 6.78 -2.92 -24.80
CA ASP A 477 8.06 -3.48 -25.26
C ASP A 477 8.09 -4.99 -25.03
N ASN A 478 7.90 -5.74 -26.11
CA ASN A 478 7.92 -7.21 -26.09
C ASN A 478 9.34 -7.78 -25.88
N LYS A 479 10.39 -6.94 -25.87
CA LYS A 479 11.77 -7.35 -25.56
C LYS A 479 12.13 -7.15 -24.08
N SER A 480 11.24 -6.53 -23.29
CA SER A 480 11.39 -6.41 -21.85
C SER A 480 11.41 -7.80 -21.18
N GLU A 481 12.16 -7.96 -20.10
CA GLU A 481 12.09 -9.16 -19.25
C GLU A 481 10.69 -9.33 -18.61
N ASP A 482 9.95 -8.22 -18.45
CA ASP A 482 8.61 -8.19 -17.91
C ASP A 482 7.71 -7.36 -18.86
N PRO A 483 7.19 -7.97 -19.94
CA PRO A 483 6.40 -7.26 -20.93
C PRO A 483 5.05 -6.83 -20.36
N ILE A 484 4.61 -5.63 -20.75
CA ILE A 484 3.29 -5.13 -20.34
C ILE A 484 2.20 -5.94 -21.04
N ASN A 485 1.27 -6.46 -20.25
CA ASN A 485 0.10 -7.18 -20.71
C ASN A 485 -0.94 -6.18 -21.27
N TRP A 486 -1.48 -6.45 -22.46
CA TRP A 486 -2.57 -5.64 -23.01
C TRP A 486 -3.79 -5.57 -22.08
N ALA A 487 -4.05 -6.62 -21.30
CA ALA A 487 -5.13 -6.64 -20.33
C ALA A 487 -5.04 -5.51 -19.29
N PHE A 488 -3.83 -5.04 -18.95
CA PHE A 488 -3.63 -3.90 -18.06
C PHE A 488 -4.12 -2.59 -18.68
N ALA A 489 -3.78 -2.34 -19.95
CA ALA A 489 -4.27 -1.16 -20.67
C ALA A 489 -5.79 -1.22 -20.89
N PHE A 490 -6.31 -2.41 -21.21
CA PHE A 490 -7.75 -2.61 -21.29
C PHE A 490 -8.46 -2.37 -19.95
N TRP A 491 -7.84 -2.74 -18.83
CA TRP A 491 -8.35 -2.43 -17.50
C TRP A 491 -8.30 -0.94 -17.17
N ALA A 492 -7.21 -0.23 -17.54
CA ALA A 492 -7.11 1.22 -17.40
C ALA A 492 -8.24 1.95 -18.14
N MET A 493 -8.63 1.44 -19.32
CA MET A 493 -9.80 1.93 -20.07
C MET A 493 -11.12 1.77 -19.29
N GLN A 494 -11.27 0.73 -18.47
CA GLN A 494 -12.46 0.55 -17.63
C GLN A 494 -12.48 1.49 -16.42
N GLN A 495 -11.31 1.94 -15.95
CA GLN A 495 -11.18 2.92 -14.86
C GLN A 495 -11.37 4.36 -15.34
N HIS A 496 -11.16 4.59 -16.64
CA HIS A 496 -11.32 5.89 -17.28
C HIS A 496 -12.14 5.77 -18.58
N PRO A 497 -13.41 5.33 -18.51
CA PRO A 497 -14.20 5.03 -19.71
C PRO A 497 -14.50 6.26 -20.57
N GLU A 498 -14.45 7.46 -19.99
CA GLU A 498 -14.64 8.73 -20.70
C GLU A 498 -13.34 9.31 -21.31
N ALA A 499 -12.19 8.70 -21.04
CA ALA A 499 -10.92 9.17 -21.61
C ALA A 499 -10.79 8.76 -23.07
N GLU A 500 -10.50 9.73 -23.94
CA GLU A 500 -10.10 9.44 -25.31
C GLU A 500 -8.71 8.80 -25.31
N VAL A 501 -8.44 7.94 -26.28
CA VAL A 501 -7.17 7.23 -26.41
C VAL A 501 -6.53 7.42 -27.76
N VAL A 502 -5.20 7.45 -27.79
CA VAL A 502 -4.39 7.44 -29.02
C VAL A 502 -3.51 6.20 -29.00
N LEU A 503 -3.46 5.49 -30.13
CA LEU A 503 -2.63 4.30 -30.31
C LEU A 503 -1.48 4.61 -31.26
N GLN A 504 -0.28 4.15 -30.91
CA GLN A 504 0.80 3.95 -31.88
C GLN A 504 0.81 2.48 -32.28
N ILE A 505 0.70 2.20 -33.58
CA ILE A 505 0.63 0.84 -34.12
C ILE A 505 1.72 0.60 -35.16
N SER A 506 2.12 -0.65 -35.33
CA SER A 506 3.07 -1.10 -36.35
C SER A 506 2.48 -2.30 -37.09
N GLU A 507 2.39 -2.23 -38.42
CA GLU A 507 1.94 -3.36 -39.24
C GLU A 507 2.91 -4.54 -39.09
N GLN A 508 2.38 -5.76 -38.90
CA GLN A 508 3.20 -6.94 -38.64
C GLN A 508 4.17 -7.27 -39.80
N ASP A 509 3.73 -7.14 -41.05
CA ASP A 509 4.51 -7.54 -42.22
C ASP A 509 5.51 -6.47 -42.67
N SER A 510 5.05 -5.21 -42.74
CA SER A 510 5.83 -4.09 -43.30
C SER A 510 6.67 -3.37 -42.24
N GLY A 511 6.32 -3.50 -40.96
CA GLY A 511 6.87 -2.73 -39.87
C GLY A 511 6.48 -1.24 -39.89
N GLN A 512 5.63 -0.82 -40.84
CA GLN A 512 5.25 0.58 -40.98
C GLN A 512 4.46 1.04 -39.75
N GLU A 513 4.86 2.18 -39.18
CA GLU A 513 4.25 2.74 -37.98
C GLU A 513 3.21 3.82 -38.30
N TYR A 514 2.15 3.86 -37.50
CA TYR A 514 1.06 4.81 -37.61
C TYR A 514 0.59 5.26 -36.23
N THR A 515 0.12 6.49 -36.15
CA THR A 515 -0.57 7.03 -34.97
C THR A 515 -2.03 7.24 -35.32
N THR A 516 -2.94 6.70 -34.51
CA THR A 516 -4.37 6.90 -34.72
C THR A 516 -4.77 8.34 -34.37
N LYS A 517 -5.92 8.79 -34.87
CA LYS A 517 -6.63 9.89 -34.20
C LYS A 517 -7.04 9.49 -32.78
N LYS A 518 -7.54 10.46 -32.03
CA LYS A 518 -8.22 10.21 -30.76
C LYS A 518 -9.45 9.32 -30.99
N LEU A 519 -9.49 8.21 -30.27
CA LEU A 519 -10.57 7.24 -30.29
C LEU A 519 -11.31 7.31 -28.96
N ALA A 520 -12.64 7.32 -28.98
CA ALA A 520 -13.45 7.23 -27.78
C ALA A 520 -13.85 5.76 -27.55
N PRO A 521 -13.46 5.14 -26.42
CA PRO A 521 -13.98 3.83 -26.03
C PRO A 521 -15.51 3.84 -25.96
N GLN A 522 -16.16 2.78 -26.45
CA GLN A 522 -17.62 2.65 -26.41
C GLN A 522 -18.03 1.43 -25.58
N PRO A 523 -19.12 1.51 -24.80
CA PRO A 523 -19.67 0.37 -24.08
C PRO A 523 -20.20 -0.69 -25.07
N ARG A 524 -20.09 -1.97 -24.70
CA ARG A 524 -20.41 -3.09 -25.61
C ARG A 524 -21.87 -3.17 -26.06
N ASP A 525 -22.81 -2.66 -25.27
CA ASP A 525 -24.22 -2.58 -25.67
C ASP A 525 -24.44 -1.71 -26.90
N GLN A 526 -23.69 -0.60 -27.03
CA GLN A 526 -23.70 0.25 -28.21
C GLN A 526 -23.08 -0.41 -29.45
N MET A 527 -22.35 -1.51 -29.24
CA MET A 527 -21.75 -2.35 -30.29
C MET A 527 -22.55 -3.65 -30.54
N GLY A 528 -23.74 -3.79 -29.95
CA GLY A 528 -24.61 -4.96 -30.16
C GLY A 528 -24.20 -6.22 -29.39
N SER A 529 -23.38 -6.11 -28.35
CA SER A 529 -22.92 -7.23 -27.52
C SER A 529 -23.24 -7.03 -26.04
N GLU A 530 -23.79 -8.06 -25.39
CA GLU A 530 -24.12 -8.07 -23.96
C GLU A 530 -22.92 -8.50 -23.10
N TRP A 531 -21.77 -7.82 -23.26
CA TRP A 531 -20.57 -8.11 -22.47
C TRP A 531 -20.44 -7.18 -21.26
N TYR A 532 -20.76 -7.73 -20.09
CA TYR A 532 -20.88 -6.98 -18.83
C TYR A 532 -19.64 -7.05 -17.96
N LEU A 533 -19.22 -5.89 -17.44
CA LEU A 533 -18.20 -5.77 -16.41
C LEU A 533 -18.81 -6.04 -15.03
N PRO A 534 -18.29 -7.01 -14.23
CA PRO A 534 -18.83 -7.34 -12.91
C PRO A 534 -18.91 -6.15 -11.95
N ILE A 535 -17.86 -5.33 -11.88
CA ILE A 535 -17.84 -4.19 -10.96
C ILE A 535 -18.72 -3.04 -11.48
N ARG A 536 -19.32 -2.28 -10.57
CA ARG A 536 -20.22 -1.16 -10.91
C ARG A 536 -19.54 0.22 -10.93
N GLY A 537 -18.23 0.31 -10.65
CA GLY A 537 -17.51 1.58 -10.59
C GLY A 537 -17.69 2.32 -9.25
N ILE A 538 -17.81 1.54 -8.15
CA ILE A 538 -17.90 2.05 -6.78
C ILE A 538 -16.51 1.95 -6.13
N PRO A 539 -15.81 3.06 -5.89
CA PRO A 539 -14.56 3.07 -5.11
C PRO A 539 -14.85 2.77 -3.64
N LEU A 540 -13.96 2.02 -3.00
CA LEU A 540 -14.10 1.59 -1.61
C LEU A 540 -12.81 1.84 -0.84
N ASN A 541 -12.94 2.20 0.45
CA ASN A 541 -11.80 2.36 1.34
C ASN A 541 -11.16 1.00 1.68
N MET A 542 -9.91 1.01 2.10
CA MET A 542 -9.28 -0.18 2.68
C MET A 542 -10.08 -0.66 3.91
N LEU A 543 -10.16 -1.98 4.10
CA LEU A 543 -10.80 -2.57 5.27
C LEU A 543 -10.01 -2.19 6.52
N THR A 544 -10.67 -1.49 7.44
CA THR A 544 -10.15 -1.21 8.76
C THR A 544 -11.15 -1.65 9.81
N GLU A 545 -10.63 -2.18 10.90
CA GLU A 545 -11.41 -2.56 12.07
C GLU A 545 -10.89 -1.82 13.29
N ARG A 546 -11.80 -1.32 14.12
CA ARG A 546 -11.42 -0.68 15.38
C ARG A 546 -11.31 -1.73 16.48
N ARG A 547 -10.11 -1.95 17.01
CA ARG A 547 -9.88 -2.87 18.13
C ARG A 547 -9.49 -2.13 19.40
N LYS A 548 -10.16 -2.49 20.49
CA LYS A 548 -9.86 -2.04 21.85
C LYS A 548 -9.42 -3.23 22.69
N ALA A 549 -8.28 -3.10 23.37
CA ALA A 549 -7.77 -4.16 24.25
C ALA A 549 -8.68 -4.32 25.48
N ALA A 550 -9.08 -5.56 25.76
CA ALA A 550 -9.98 -5.88 26.87
C ALA A 550 -9.29 -5.60 28.22
N THR A 551 -8.04 -6.01 28.38
CA THR A 551 -7.27 -5.88 29.64
C THR A 551 -6.02 -5.02 29.47
N TYR A 552 -5.47 -4.48 30.57
CA TYR A 552 -4.21 -3.71 30.51
C TYR A 552 -3.02 -4.61 30.16
N GLY A 553 -3.04 -5.88 30.59
CA GLY A 553 -2.05 -6.88 30.21
C GLY A 553 -2.04 -7.15 28.70
N GLU A 554 -3.21 -7.33 28.09
CA GLU A 554 -3.33 -7.43 26.62
C GLU A 554 -2.80 -6.17 25.94
N SER A 555 -3.19 -4.99 26.43
CA SER A 555 -2.75 -3.70 25.87
C SER A 555 -1.22 -3.53 25.92
N LEU A 556 -0.59 -3.94 27.03
CA LEU A 556 0.86 -3.89 27.19
C LEU A 556 1.56 -4.87 26.25
N SER A 557 1.03 -6.09 26.09
CA SER A 557 1.56 -7.08 25.15
C SER A 557 1.48 -6.57 23.71
N LEU A 558 0.32 -6.02 23.31
CA LEU A 558 0.12 -5.41 22.01
C LEU A 558 1.05 -4.21 21.78
N ALA A 559 1.24 -3.36 22.79
CA ALA A 559 2.13 -2.21 22.75
C ALA A 559 3.59 -2.63 22.57
N TYR A 560 4.07 -3.61 23.36
CA TYR A 560 5.42 -4.15 23.24
C TYR A 560 5.68 -4.75 21.84
N ASN A 561 4.75 -5.58 21.37
CA ASN A 561 4.84 -6.17 20.03
C ASN A 561 4.83 -5.09 18.95
N ARG A 562 3.99 -4.05 19.09
CA ARG A 562 3.97 -2.93 18.15
C ARG A 562 5.29 -2.16 18.15
N THR A 563 5.85 -1.82 19.31
CA THR A 563 7.17 -1.17 19.41
C THR A 563 8.25 -2.00 18.73
N LYS A 564 8.29 -3.32 18.97
CA LYS A 564 9.23 -4.24 18.31
C LYS A 564 9.06 -4.28 16.79
N SER A 565 7.82 -4.38 16.30
CA SER A 565 7.54 -4.36 14.86
C SER A 565 7.93 -3.02 14.23
N SER A 566 7.63 -1.89 14.89
CA SER A 566 8.02 -0.57 14.43
C SER A 566 9.53 -0.41 14.31
N LEU A 567 10.31 -0.91 15.27
CA LEU A 567 11.79 -0.92 15.20
C LEU A 567 12.30 -1.65 13.96
N LEU A 568 11.74 -2.84 13.68
CA LEU A 568 12.10 -3.64 12.51
C LEU A 568 11.69 -2.94 11.20
N GLU A 569 10.49 -2.38 11.13
CA GLU A 569 9.99 -1.65 9.96
C GLU A 569 10.88 -0.45 9.63
N ILE A 570 11.29 0.33 10.65
CA ILE A 570 12.18 1.48 10.46
C ILE A 570 13.56 1.01 9.99
N TYR A 571 14.13 -0.03 10.63
CA TYR A 571 15.42 -0.58 10.21
C TYR A 571 15.40 -1.07 8.75
N LEU A 572 14.37 -1.84 8.37
CA LEU A 572 14.20 -2.31 6.99
C LEU A 572 14.05 -1.12 6.03
N THR A 573 13.30 -0.10 6.41
CA THR A 573 13.11 1.12 5.60
C THR A 573 14.45 1.85 5.38
N LEU A 574 15.23 2.06 6.44
CA LEU A 574 16.56 2.68 6.35
C LEU A 574 17.51 1.87 5.47
N ARG A 575 17.54 0.55 5.64
CA ARG A 575 18.30 -0.35 4.77
C ARG A 575 17.89 -0.21 3.31
N ASN A 576 16.58 -0.15 3.05
CA ASN A 576 16.05 -0.07 1.70
C ASN A 576 16.38 1.25 1.01
N LEU A 577 16.32 2.35 1.76
CA LEU A 577 16.76 3.67 1.33
C LEU A 577 18.24 3.67 0.98
N ALA A 578 19.09 3.09 1.84
CA ALA A 578 20.54 2.97 1.60
C ALA A 578 20.86 2.12 0.36
N THR A 579 20.04 1.11 0.05
CA THR A 579 20.19 0.28 -1.17
C THR A 579 19.57 0.90 -2.44
N GLY A 580 19.01 2.12 -2.36
CA GLY A 580 18.40 2.80 -3.52
C GLY A 580 17.10 2.18 -4.03
N ARG A 581 16.51 1.24 -3.27
CA ARG A 581 15.32 0.50 -3.69
C ARG A 581 14.00 1.15 -3.27
N VAL A 582 14.06 2.15 -2.38
CA VAL A 582 12.94 3.03 -2.03
C VAL A 582 13.33 4.44 -2.42
N SER A 583 12.43 5.12 -3.12
CA SER A 583 12.63 6.51 -3.51
C SER A 583 12.73 7.40 -2.25
N PRO A 584 13.75 8.27 -2.15
CA PRO A 584 13.87 9.25 -1.06
C PRO A 584 12.66 10.18 -0.94
N LYS A 585 11.84 10.31 -1.99
CA LYS A 585 10.59 11.09 -2.00
C LYS A 585 9.52 10.55 -1.04
N ALA A 586 9.69 9.33 -0.52
CA ALA A 586 8.79 8.76 0.49
C ALA A 586 9.06 9.30 1.91
N LEU A 587 10.18 9.99 2.13
CA LEU A 587 10.50 10.61 3.42
C LEU A 587 9.69 11.89 3.61
N ARG A 588 9.02 12.01 4.75
CA ARG A 588 8.33 13.23 5.18
C ARG A 588 9.24 14.07 6.07
N GLY A 589 9.28 15.37 5.83
CA GLY A 589 9.96 16.34 6.68
C GLY A 589 9.11 16.88 7.84
N PRO A 590 9.60 17.93 8.52
CA PRO A 590 8.92 18.52 9.66
C PRO A 590 7.50 19.04 9.36
N LEU A 591 7.28 19.57 8.15
CA LEU A 591 5.97 20.08 7.75
C LEU A 591 4.99 18.93 7.54
N GLY A 592 5.43 17.88 6.83
CA GLY A 592 4.64 16.67 6.66
C GLY A 592 4.33 15.94 7.97
N ILE A 593 5.26 15.95 8.94
CA ILE A 593 5.02 15.40 10.29
C ILE A 593 3.94 16.20 11.02
N ALA A 594 4.00 17.53 10.98
CA ALA A 594 3.00 18.40 11.63
C ALA A 594 1.59 18.21 11.03
N GLU A 595 1.49 18.15 9.70
CA GLU A 595 0.22 17.86 9.01
C GLU A 595 -0.32 16.48 9.38
N THR A 596 0.56 15.46 9.43
CA THR A 596 0.17 14.11 9.84
C THR A 596 -0.33 14.10 11.28
N ALA A 597 0.37 14.77 12.20
CA ALA A 597 -0.03 14.88 13.60
C ALA A 597 -1.42 15.53 13.73
N TYR A 598 -1.68 16.60 12.98
CA TYR A 598 -3.00 17.23 12.91
C TYR A 598 -4.07 16.24 12.41
N HIS A 599 -3.82 15.55 11.28
CA HIS A 599 -4.77 14.60 10.72
C HIS A 599 -5.13 13.45 11.69
N PHE A 600 -4.14 12.93 12.43
CA PHE A 600 -4.39 11.92 13.47
C PHE A 600 -5.14 12.49 14.68
N SER A 601 -4.88 13.76 15.05
CA SER A 601 -5.61 14.43 16.14
C SER A 601 -7.10 14.64 15.83
N GLU A 602 -7.46 14.86 14.55
CA GLU A 602 -8.86 14.95 14.11
C GLU A 602 -9.60 13.61 14.20
N LYS A 603 -8.90 12.49 13.99
CA LYS A 603 -9.48 11.14 14.12
C LYS A 603 -9.85 10.84 15.57
N GLY A 604 -8.94 11.17 16.49
CA GLY A 604 -9.16 11.14 17.93
C GLY A 604 -7.86 10.94 18.72
N LEU A 605 -7.97 11.03 20.05
CA LEU A 605 -6.81 10.90 20.95
C LEU A 605 -6.10 9.53 20.82
N GLY A 606 -6.84 8.44 20.59
CA GLY A 606 -6.25 7.11 20.41
C GLY A 606 -5.36 7.02 19.18
N ASP A 607 -5.82 7.60 18.06
CA ASP A 607 -5.09 7.68 16.79
C ASP A 607 -3.88 8.61 16.90
N LEU A 608 -4.01 9.74 17.59
CA LEU A 608 -2.87 10.61 17.88
C LEU A 608 -1.80 9.90 18.72
N LEU A 609 -2.19 9.22 19.81
CA LEU A 609 -1.25 8.46 20.63
C LEU A 609 -0.57 7.35 19.83
N TRP A 610 -1.30 6.68 18.94
CA TRP A 610 -0.71 5.72 18.01
C TRP A 610 0.38 6.35 17.14
N PHE A 611 0.09 7.50 16.54
CA PHE A 611 1.05 8.25 15.72
C PHE A 611 2.26 8.72 16.53
N LEU A 612 2.06 9.29 17.72
CA LEU A 612 3.14 9.71 18.61
C LEU A 612 3.99 8.52 19.08
N GLY A 613 3.37 7.34 19.27
CA GLY A 613 4.09 6.09 19.55
C GLY A 613 5.04 5.73 18.41
N LEU A 614 4.57 5.78 17.16
CA LEU A 614 5.40 5.54 15.98
C LEU A 614 6.53 6.55 15.87
N LEU A 615 6.22 7.84 16.06
CA LEU A 615 7.20 8.92 16.03
C LEU A 615 8.26 8.73 17.12
N SER A 616 7.87 8.34 18.32
CA SER A 616 8.78 8.12 19.44
C SER A 616 9.75 6.95 19.16
N VAL A 617 9.28 5.84 18.56
CA VAL A 617 10.20 4.78 18.08
C VAL A 617 11.13 5.31 16.99
N SER A 618 10.60 6.10 16.04
CA SER A 618 11.40 6.69 14.96
C SER A 618 12.52 7.58 15.50
N LEU A 619 12.22 8.46 16.46
CA LEU A 619 13.21 9.32 17.10
C LEU A 619 14.25 8.50 17.87
N ALA A 620 13.86 7.43 18.57
CA ALA A 620 14.81 6.53 19.21
C ALA A 620 15.80 5.92 18.21
N VAL A 621 15.31 5.42 17.08
CA VAL A 621 16.18 4.81 16.05
C VAL A 621 17.08 5.85 15.38
N LEU A 622 16.51 7.00 15.00
CA LEU A 622 17.24 8.06 14.31
C LEU A 622 18.32 8.66 15.20
N ASN A 623 18.01 8.97 16.47
CA ASN A 623 19.00 9.52 17.41
C ASN A 623 20.09 8.51 17.75
N PHE A 624 19.82 7.20 17.65
CA PHE A 624 20.82 6.16 17.86
C PHE A 624 21.67 5.85 16.60
N LEU A 625 21.44 6.53 15.47
CA LEU A 625 22.32 6.42 14.32
C LEU A 625 23.73 6.93 14.65
N PRO A 626 24.80 6.33 14.09
CA PRO A 626 26.18 6.73 14.34
C PRO A 626 26.55 8.02 13.59
N ILE A 627 25.79 9.10 13.84
CA ILE A 627 25.98 10.43 13.29
C ILE A 627 26.49 11.30 14.44
N PRO A 628 27.67 11.96 14.33
CA PRO A 628 28.34 12.64 15.44
C PRO A 628 27.46 13.59 16.28
N VAL A 629 26.51 14.30 15.67
CA VAL A 629 25.62 15.28 16.32
C VAL A 629 24.42 14.63 17.02
N LEU A 630 24.22 13.33 16.86
CA LEU A 630 23.15 12.57 17.50
C LEU A 630 23.73 11.71 18.63
N ASP A 631 22.88 11.26 19.55
CA ASP A 631 23.24 10.37 20.67
C ASP A 631 24.11 9.18 20.25
N GLY A 632 23.78 8.55 19.12
CA GLY A 632 24.52 7.41 18.59
C GLY A 632 25.95 7.77 18.13
N GLY A 633 26.20 9.01 17.71
CA GLY A 633 27.52 9.52 17.41
C GLY A 633 28.41 9.62 18.64
N HIS A 634 27.91 10.23 19.72
CA HIS A 634 28.61 10.28 21.00
C HIS A 634 28.83 8.88 21.57
N MET A 635 27.87 7.96 21.40
CA MET A 635 28.01 6.56 21.77
C MET A 635 29.20 5.88 21.07
N VAL A 636 29.44 6.15 19.78
CA VAL A 636 30.60 5.62 19.05
C VAL A 636 31.92 6.09 19.67
N PHE A 637 32.02 7.37 20.04
CA PHE A 637 33.22 7.91 20.69
C PHE A 637 33.45 7.32 22.08
N LEU A 638 32.39 7.10 22.86
CA LEU A 638 32.49 6.48 24.18
C LEU A 638 32.86 4.99 24.09
N ILE A 639 32.33 4.26 23.12
CA ILE A 639 32.74 2.87 22.85
C ILE A 639 34.22 2.84 22.46
N TRP A 640 34.65 3.76 21.58
CA TRP A 640 36.05 3.89 21.21
C TRP A 640 36.95 4.14 22.43
N GLU A 641 36.58 5.08 23.30
CA GLU A 641 37.29 5.39 24.54
C GLU A 641 37.32 4.19 25.49
N GLY A 642 36.21 3.50 25.67
CA GLY A 642 36.12 2.30 26.51
C GLY A 642 37.03 1.16 26.03
N ILE A 643 37.20 1.01 24.72
CA ILE A 643 38.11 0.00 24.12
C ILE A 643 39.57 0.45 24.19
N ARG A 644 39.87 1.72 23.90
CA ARG A 644 41.24 2.25 23.81
C ARG A 644 41.81 2.73 25.14
N GLY A 645 40.97 2.90 26.16
CA GLY A 645 41.32 3.48 27.46
C GLY A 645 41.70 4.96 27.40
N LYS A 646 41.51 5.62 26.24
CA LYS A 646 41.82 7.04 26.02
C LYS A 646 40.76 7.67 25.12
N PRO A 647 40.33 8.92 25.39
CA PRO A 647 39.36 9.62 24.56
C PRO A 647 39.93 9.87 23.15
N ALA A 648 39.03 10.05 22.17
CA ALA A 648 39.43 10.51 20.84
C ALA A 648 40.08 11.89 20.92
N SER A 649 40.96 12.22 19.99
CA SER A 649 41.55 13.55 19.98
C SER A 649 40.46 14.60 19.73
N GLU A 650 40.54 15.69 20.47
CA GLU A 650 39.59 16.80 20.44
C GLU A 650 39.33 17.32 19.02
N ARG A 651 40.40 17.49 18.22
CA ARG A 651 40.30 17.89 16.81
C ARG A 651 39.46 16.95 15.97
N VAL A 652 39.51 15.64 16.26
CA VAL A 652 38.73 14.64 15.52
C VAL A 652 37.27 14.71 15.94
N MET A 653 36.98 14.89 17.22
CA MET A 653 35.61 15.01 17.74
C MET A 653 34.91 16.27 17.23
N ILE A 654 35.57 17.43 17.34
CA ILE A 654 35.06 18.71 16.81
C ILE A 654 34.84 18.63 15.30
N ALA A 655 35.82 18.11 14.55
CA ALA A 655 35.67 17.96 13.10
C ALA A 655 34.52 17.02 12.74
N ALA A 656 34.38 15.89 13.43
CA ALA A 656 33.29 14.96 13.22
C ALA A 656 31.92 15.59 13.53
N ASN A 657 31.81 16.34 14.63
CA ASN A 657 30.57 17.05 15.00
C ASN A 657 30.19 18.10 13.95
N TYR A 658 31.13 18.93 13.47
CA TYR A 658 30.82 19.88 12.39
C TYR A 658 30.45 19.21 11.06
N VAL A 659 31.14 18.13 10.68
CA VAL A 659 30.79 17.34 9.49
C VAL A 659 29.40 16.72 9.64
N GLY A 660 29.10 16.15 10.81
CA GLY A 660 27.79 15.60 11.14
C GLY A 660 26.71 16.68 11.11
N LEU A 661 26.97 17.87 11.66
CA LEU A 661 26.04 18.99 11.71
C LEU A 661 25.73 19.48 10.30
N CYS A 662 26.78 19.67 9.49
CA CYS A 662 26.64 20.05 8.10
C CYS A 662 25.81 19.01 7.33
N PHE A 663 26.08 17.72 7.54
CA PHE A 663 25.31 16.63 6.93
C PHE A 663 23.83 16.67 7.33
N VAL A 664 23.52 16.76 8.63
CA VAL A 664 22.13 16.81 9.13
C VAL A 664 21.41 18.05 8.64
N LEU A 665 22.04 19.23 8.65
CA LEU A 665 21.45 20.47 8.14
C LEU A 665 21.18 20.38 6.64
N CYS A 666 22.11 19.86 5.84
CA CYS A 666 21.90 19.63 4.41
C CYS A 666 20.74 18.66 4.16
N LEU A 667 20.66 17.57 4.92
CA LEU A 667 19.57 16.60 4.83
C LEU A 667 18.23 17.25 5.21
N MET A 668 18.19 18.04 6.29
CA MET A 668 17.00 18.74 6.75
C MET A 668 16.51 19.76 5.71
N LEU A 669 17.40 20.56 5.14
CA LEU A 669 17.07 21.50 4.06
C LEU A 669 16.59 20.79 2.81
N TRP A 670 17.21 19.66 2.45
CA TRP A 670 16.78 18.83 1.33
C TRP A 670 15.37 18.29 1.55
N VAL A 671 15.10 17.64 2.69
CA VAL A 671 13.78 17.07 3.00
C VAL A 671 12.72 18.16 3.13
N LEU A 672 13.05 19.31 3.73
CA LEU A 672 12.15 20.46 3.75
C LEU A 672 11.83 20.98 2.34
N SER A 673 12.84 21.02 1.45
CA SER A 673 12.61 21.40 0.05
C SER A 673 11.70 20.41 -0.66
N LEU A 674 11.81 19.11 -0.36
CA LEU A 674 10.90 18.08 -0.87
C LEU A 674 9.48 18.29 -0.33
N ASP A 675 9.30 18.52 0.98
CA ASP A 675 8.00 18.81 1.58
C ASP A 675 7.34 20.03 0.91
N ILE A 676 8.06 21.15 0.81
CA ILE A 676 7.57 22.38 0.18
C ILE A 676 7.21 22.13 -1.28
N PHE A 677 8.06 21.41 -2.02
CA PHE A 677 7.81 21.06 -3.41
C PHE A 677 6.54 20.21 -3.56
N MET A 678 6.37 19.19 -2.72
CA MET A 678 5.18 18.33 -2.71
C MET A 678 3.91 19.13 -2.40
N HIS A 679 3.97 20.07 -1.44
CA HIS A 679 2.83 20.92 -1.08
C HIS A 679 2.49 21.98 -2.14
N LEU A 680 3.49 22.61 -2.77
CA LEU A 680 3.27 23.69 -3.74
C LEU A 680 2.71 23.17 -5.07
N LEU A 681 3.10 21.96 -5.50
CA LEU A 681 2.69 21.37 -6.78
C LEU A 681 1.44 20.48 -6.67
N GLY A 682 0.85 20.32 -5.48
CA GLY A 682 -0.36 19.51 -5.29
C GLY A 682 -0.19 18.06 -5.74
N TRP A 683 1.03 17.52 -5.62
CA TRP A 683 1.41 16.21 -6.17
C TRP A 683 0.61 15.03 -5.59
N TRP A 684 -0.10 15.23 -4.47
CA TRP A 684 -1.05 14.24 -3.94
C TRP A 684 -2.31 14.06 -4.80
N LYS A 685 -2.55 14.93 -5.79
CA LYS A 685 -3.69 14.86 -6.73
C LYS A 685 -3.38 14.05 -8.00
N MET A 686 -2.17 13.51 -8.15
CA MET A 686 -1.72 12.63 -9.23
C MET A 686 -1.30 11.27 -8.67
#